data_AF-A0A2P5W310-F1
#
_entry.id   AF-A0A2P5W310-F1
#
_cell.length_a   1.000
_cell.length_b   1.000
_cell.length_c   1.000
_cell.angle_alpha   90.00
_cell.angle_beta   90.00
_cell.angle_gamma   90.00
#
_symmetry.space_group_name_H-M   'P 1'
#
loop_
_entity.id
_entity.type
_entity.pdbx_description
1 polymer ?
#
loop_
_entity_poly.entity_id
_entity_poly.type
_entity_poly.pdbx_seq_one_letter_code
_entity_poly.pdbx_strand_id
1 'polypeptide(L)'
;MGETRDNDAYEEELLDYEEEEEKAPDSVTAKVNGEGGKKGYVGIHSSGFRDFLLKPELLRAIVDSGFEHPSEGKSLTLLPFLYLLAFIYSSTFKATVIYHYHKVSIKWVTEVIFYLLRVPSMHFSLVLHQCNMNAFPKPYWQIEPSPGQVIALVLCHTRELAYQICHEFERFSTYLPDIKVAVFYGGVNIKVHKDLLKNECPHIVVGTPGRILALTRDKDLSLKNVRHFILDECDKMLESLDMRRDVQEIFKMTPHDKQVMMFSATLSKEIRPVCKKFMQDPMEIYVDDEAKLTLHGLVQHYIKLSEMEKNRKLNDLLDALDFNQVVIFVKSVNRAAELNKLLVECNFPSICIHSGMSQEERLTRYKGFKEGHKRILVATDLVGRGIDIERVNIVINYDMPDSADTYLHRVGRAGRFGTKGLAITFVSSASDSDVLNQVQERFEVDIKELPEQIDTSTYISIYKFAIATMLLLLFLYTFLDQASSTFLIDPHTFSFPSFDPNSCTNGSLICMGSVTAGNGYLSLTPEPNNNSTSPLEKVGRVLFHHPVVAWPASFSTTFTIRISPFPNSNVSGDGMAFIFAQDNASSPPSSTGSYLGILGPSTQGSPKSPLKHYTKSFPCGVVQQLAVELDTYKNEWDPDANHIGIDTISIINPVAAESLNATGIDLKSGRNIKVRIDYHGWKKLLEISMAYSGDMLVSVLNHFVEMEDTVPSSVFVGFTAATGRVPESHHVLDWTFSTIPLPDLNNHGSKYDKMKTILLIVVPLIMGLLIVLICFLPSFRRLVKRKKEMVKQKVDIEIRSRTAANVPKMFTHKMLAKATHNFSKENLLGTGGFGSVYKGSLKDDPPTIVAVKKISATSKQGEKEYFAEICTIGRLRHKNIVQLQGWCHEGEHHLLVYEYMPNGSLDRYIGKQFLDWDTRFKILTGLASALLYLHEDSSNPVVHRDVKPNNVMLDEEFNAHLGDFGLARLLHDDDSVTTMLAGTPGYLAPELGFTGKSTPESDVYSFGMVVIEVVCGRRSKGIMDENSLVDYVWNSYGQNELLNCVDPKLESEFDEEQVKRTLIVGLACLHPDSTQRPKIRKVVQIFLNPDEPLMDLPESRPSAVYITVSSSGSTTTTNIESKSAPQLPSLDSSKADDVVLQCDF
;
A
#
# COMPACT_ATOMS: atom_id res chain seq x y z
N MET A 1 -0.09 -69.00 30.75
CA MET A 1 -1.32 -69.38 30.01
C MET A 1 -2.09 -68.09 29.74
N GLY A 2 -2.83 -67.98 28.64
CA GLY A 2 -3.45 -66.71 28.23
C GLY A 2 -4.73 -66.90 27.40
N GLU A 3 -5.15 -65.80 26.75
CA GLU A 3 -6.41 -65.63 26.01
C GLU A 3 -7.68 -65.61 26.92
N THR A 4 -8.80 -64.95 26.59
CA THR A 4 -9.27 -64.34 25.31
C THR A 4 -9.99 -62.99 25.47
N ARG A 5 -9.81 -62.10 24.48
CA ARG A 5 -10.78 -61.20 23.79
C ARG A 5 -11.43 -59.94 24.44
N ASP A 6 -11.09 -58.82 23.80
CA ASP A 6 -11.93 -57.84 23.05
C ASP A 6 -12.84 -56.79 23.74
N ASN A 7 -12.63 -55.54 23.26
CA ASN A 7 -13.47 -54.32 23.27
C ASN A 7 -13.94 -53.68 24.60
N ASP A 8 -13.60 -52.40 24.77
CA ASP A 8 -14.59 -51.34 25.07
C ASP A 8 -14.07 -49.95 24.65
N ALA A 9 -14.95 -48.93 24.64
CA ALA A 9 -14.70 -47.58 24.11
C ALA A 9 -14.54 -46.49 25.21
N TYR A 10 -14.24 -45.25 24.81
CA TYR A 10 -14.29 -44.05 25.64
C TYR A 10 -14.87 -42.86 24.86
N GLU A 11 -15.71 -42.05 25.52
CA GLU A 11 -16.48 -40.92 24.96
C GLU A 11 -15.94 -39.54 25.42
N GLU A 12 -16.63 -38.45 25.04
CA GLU A 12 -16.25 -37.04 25.23
C GLU A 12 -16.99 -36.35 26.40
N GLU A 13 -16.92 -35.00 26.45
CA GLU A 13 -17.73 -34.05 27.26
C GLU A 13 -17.42 -33.89 28.77
N LEU A 14 -17.49 -32.69 29.39
CA LEU A 14 -17.34 -31.28 28.92
C LEU A 14 -17.18 -30.35 30.17
N LEU A 15 -17.25 -29.02 29.97
CA LEU A 15 -17.35 -27.92 30.96
C LEU A 15 -16.04 -27.59 31.73
N ASP A 16 -15.71 -26.35 32.08
CA ASP A 16 -16.14 -25.00 31.64
C ASP A 16 -15.08 -23.97 32.11
N TYR A 17 -15.07 -22.74 31.56
CA TYR A 17 -14.87 -21.47 32.29
C TYR A 17 -15.02 -20.26 31.35
N GLU A 18 -15.52 -19.15 31.89
CA GLU A 18 -15.99 -17.96 31.15
C GLU A 18 -14.94 -16.83 31.10
N GLU A 19 -15.03 -15.96 30.08
CA GLU A 19 -14.39 -14.62 30.07
C GLU A 19 -15.49 -13.54 29.93
N GLU A 20 -15.58 -12.63 30.90
CA GLU A 20 -16.42 -11.42 30.83
C GLU A 20 -15.57 -10.15 30.56
N GLU A 21 -16.18 -9.16 29.92
CA GLU A 21 -15.56 -7.87 29.61
C GLU A 21 -15.55 -6.91 30.82
N GLU A 22 -14.57 -5.99 30.91
CA GLU A 22 -14.93 -4.58 31.12
C GLU A 22 -13.89 -3.55 30.63
N LYS A 23 -14.36 -2.65 29.75
CA LYS A 23 -14.15 -1.19 29.63
C LYS A 23 -12.77 -0.56 29.94
N ALA A 24 -12.30 0.24 28.97
CA ALA A 24 -11.30 1.28 29.17
C ALA A 24 -11.92 2.61 29.65
N PRO A 25 -11.20 3.42 30.45
CA PRO A 25 -11.47 4.84 30.65
C PRO A 25 -10.43 5.76 29.95
N ASP A 26 -10.85 6.96 29.57
CA ASP A 26 -10.02 7.93 28.83
C ASP A 26 -9.02 8.73 29.70
N SER A 27 -7.84 8.95 29.13
CA SER A 27 -6.93 10.10 29.32
C SER A 27 -6.42 10.49 30.72
N VAL A 28 -5.09 10.66 30.85
CA VAL A 28 -4.43 11.82 31.49
C VAL A 28 -2.94 11.81 31.16
N THR A 29 -2.34 12.99 30.99
CA THR A 29 -0.91 13.17 30.76
C THR A 29 -0.10 13.20 32.07
N ALA A 30 0.86 12.30 32.23
CA ALA A 30 1.83 12.35 33.34
C ALA A 30 3.25 11.90 32.91
N LYS A 31 4.26 12.67 33.30
CA LYS A 31 5.68 12.25 33.24
C LYS A 31 6.06 11.49 34.51
N VAL A 32 6.78 10.38 34.38
CA VAL A 32 7.60 9.82 35.47
C VAL A 32 8.94 9.35 34.88
N ASN A 33 10.05 9.74 35.52
CA ASN A 33 11.39 9.27 35.17
C ASN A 33 11.64 7.88 35.75
N GLY A 34 12.37 7.02 35.02
CA GLY A 34 12.82 5.72 35.51
C GLY A 34 14.14 5.31 34.88
N GLU A 35 15.25 5.46 35.63
CA GLU A 35 16.60 5.12 35.17
C GLU A 35 16.85 3.60 35.19
N GLY A 36 16.34 2.89 34.18
CA GLY A 36 16.72 1.51 33.89
C GLY A 36 17.94 1.46 32.96
N GLY A 37 19.12 1.18 33.51
CA GLY A 37 20.38 1.13 32.75
C GLY A 37 20.40 0.08 31.63
N LYS A 38 20.11 0.50 30.40
CA LYS A 38 20.08 -0.38 29.21
C LYS A 38 21.48 -0.83 28.80
N LYS A 39 21.73 -2.14 28.83
CA LYS A 39 22.85 -2.79 28.13
C LYS A 39 22.60 -2.71 26.61
N GLY A 40 23.56 -2.24 25.82
CA GLY A 40 23.29 -1.63 24.50
C GLY A 40 23.28 -2.59 23.30
N TYR A 41 22.12 -2.76 22.64
CA TYR A 41 21.92 -3.72 21.53
C TYR A 41 20.95 -3.25 20.37
N VAL A 42 20.74 -1.95 20.02
CA VAL A 42 19.67 -1.51 19.02
C VAL A 42 19.80 -0.15 18.24
N GLY A 43 19.02 0.05 17.13
CA GLY A 43 18.83 1.29 16.29
C GLY A 43 17.50 1.40 15.44
N ILE A 44 17.21 2.55 14.73
CA ILE A 44 15.88 3.14 14.23
C ILE A 44 16.12 4.22 13.06
N HIS A 45 15.30 4.77 12.09
CA HIS A 45 14.02 4.58 11.26
C HIS A 45 13.97 5.56 9.98
N SER A 46 12.84 5.75 9.22
CA SER A 46 12.72 6.56 7.92
C SER A 46 11.35 7.30 7.58
N SER A 47 11.20 7.99 6.40
CA SER A 47 10.17 9.06 6.04
C SER A 47 9.36 8.96 4.67
N GLY A 48 8.73 10.04 4.12
CA GLY A 48 7.64 9.98 3.07
C GLY A 48 7.38 11.20 2.10
N PHE A 49 6.26 11.19 1.33
CA PHE A 49 6.06 12.01 0.09
C PHE A 49 5.58 13.47 0.22
N ARG A 50 5.05 13.91 1.37
CA ARG A 50 4.43 15.25 1.48
C ARG A 50 5.44 16.41 1.41
N ASP A 51 6.71 16.08 1.53
CA ASP A 51 7.84 17.00 1.64
C ASP A 51 8.15 17.73 0.30
N PHE A 52 7.51 17.31 -0.81
CA PHE A 52 7.68 17.90 -2.14
C PHE A 52 6.80 19.13 -2.48
N LEU A 53 6.02 19.66 -1.52
CA LEU A 53 5.27 20.93 -1.66
C LEU A 53 4.41 21.09 -2.94
N LEU A 54 3.85 19.97 -3.44
CA LEU A 54 3.13 19.93 -4.72
C LEU A 54 1.74 20.59 -4.65
N LYS A 55 1.21 21.01 -5.82
CA LYS A 55 -0.17 21.47 -6.01
C LYS A 55 -1.15 20.42 -5.47
N PRO A 56 -2.19 20.79 -4.68
CA PRO A 56 -3.14 19.81 -4.12
C PRO A 56 -3.81 18.93 -5.18
N GLU A 57 -4.14 19.50 -6.34
CA GLU A 57 -4.74 18.82 -7.49
C GLU A 57 -3.80 17.75 -8.05
N LEU A 58 -2.51 18.06 -8.06
CA LEU A 58 -1.46 17.23 -8.63
C LEU A 58 -0.99 16.14 -7.66
N LEU A 59 -0.84 16.48 -6.38
CA LEU A 59 -0.60 15.52 -5.31
C LEU A 59 -1.75 14.51 -5.23
N ARG A 60 -2.99 14.94 -5.45
CA ARG A 60 -4.15 14.06 -5.60
C ARG A 60 -4.03 13.14 -6.83
N ALA A 61 -3.68 13.65 -8.00
CA ALA A 61 -3.45 12.81 -9.19
C ALA A 61 -2.33 11.76 -8.98
N ILE A 62 -1.33 12.08 -8.17
CA ILE A 62 -0.24 11.18 -7.77
C ILE A 62 -0.75 10.10 -6.79
N VAL A 63 -1.51 10.48 -5.75
CA VAL A 63 -2.12 9.52 -4.80
C VAL A 63 -3.11 8.60 -5.51
N ASP A 64 -3.98 9.13 -6.39
CA ASP A 64 -4.95 8.36 -7.18
C ASP A 64 -4.26 7.46 -8.23
N SER A 65 -3.01 7.75 -8.60
CA SER A 65 -2.14 6.86 -9.39
C SER A 65 -1.39 5.81 -8.54
N GLY A 66 -1.57 5.81 -7.21
CA GLY A 66 -1.05 4.80 -6.29
C GLY A 66 0.41 5.01 -5.86
N PHE A 67 0.77 6.21 -5.41
CA PHE A 67 2.12 6.55 -4.92
C PHE A 67 2.10 7.10 -3.48
N GLU A 68 2.78 6.41 -2.55
CA GLU A 68 2.70 6.69 -1.09
C GLU A 68 4.05 7.07 -0.44
N HIS A 69 5.18 6.51 -0.89
CA HIS A 69 6.53 6.91 -0.45
C HIS A 69 7.49 7.24 -1.63
N PRO A 70 8.41 8.23 -1.50
CA PRO A 70 9.35 8.62 -2.55
C PRO A 70 10.29 7.49 -2.97
N SER A 71 10.76 6.73 -1.98
CA SER A 71 11.59 5.54 -2.15
C SER A 71 10.86 4.42 -2.89
N GLU A 72 9.57 4.22 -2.62
CA GLU A 72 8.75 3.18 -3.28
C GLU A 72 8.18 3.62 -4.65
N GLY A 73 8.77 4.67 -5.25
CA GLY A 73 8.45 5.15 -6.58
C GLY A 73 8.66 4.07 -7.65
N LYS A 74 7.57 3.59 -8.24
CA LYS A 74 7.59 2.55 -9.28
C LYS A 74 8.24 3.09 -10.56
N SER A 75 9.28 2.40 -11.06
CA SER A 75 10.24 2.89 -12.06
C SER A 75 9.66 3.61 -13.31
N LEU A 76 8.51 3.20 -13.84
CA LEU A 76 8.06 3.67 -15.16
C LEU A 76 7.19 4.94 -15.15
N THR A 77 6.48 5.22 -14.06
CA THR A 77 5.80 6.50 -13.83
C THR A 77 6.73 7.59 -13.29
N LEU A 78 7.95 7.23 -12.91
CA LEU A 78 8.98 8.14 -12.43
C LEU A 78 9.46 9.09 -13.53
N LEU A 79 9.44 8.71 -14.81
CA LEU A 79 9.73 9.61 -15.94
C LEU A 79 8.69 10.74 -16.08
N PRO A 80 7.37 10.46 -16.19
CA PRO A 80 6.33 11.49 -16.06
C PRO A 80 6.43 12.34 -14.80
N PHE A 81 6.71 11.73 -13.65
CA PHE A 81 6.90 12.43 -12.38
C PHE A 81 8.17 13.29 -12.34
N LEU A 82 9.22 12.93 -13.09
CA LEU A 82 10.45 13.74 -13.23
C LEU A 82 10.29 14.89 -14.22
N TYR A 83 9.58 14.70 -15.34
CA TYR A 83 9.13 15.83 -16.16
C TYR A 83 8.35 16.82 -15.27
N LEU A 84 7.39 16.28 -14.51
CA LEU A 84 6.53 17.02 -13.60
C LEU A 84 7.32 17.77 -12.51
N LEU A 85 8.24 17.11 -11.80
CA LEU A 85 9.13 17.76 -10.82
C LEU A 85 10.00 18.84 -11.48
N ALA A 86 10.52 18.61 -12.68
CA ALA A 86 11.36 19.57 -13.40
C ALA A 86 10.57 20.82 -13.87
N PHE A 87 9.26 20.70 -14.14
CA PHE A 87 8.34 21.84 -14.35
C PHE A 87 8.07 22.67 -13.07
N ILE A 88 8.56 22.26 -11.90
CA ILE A 88 8.22 22.83 -10.58
C ILE A 88 9.46 23.35 -9.84
N TYR A 89 10.56 22.58 -9.82
CA TYR A 89 11.67 22.76 -8.87
C TYR A 89 12.70 23.86 -9.21
N SER A 90 12.40 24.74 -10.17
CA SER A 90 13.26 25.85 -10.62
C SER A 90 13.63 26.89 -9.54
N SER A 91 13.03 26.86 -8.34
CA SER A 91 13.13 27.96 -7.36
C SER A 91 13.80 27.62 -6.01
N THR A 92 14.05 26.36 -5.67
CA THR A 92 14.65 25.93 -4.39
C THR A 92 16.16 25.72 -4.43
N PHE A 93 16.78 25.58 -5.61
CA PHE A 93 18.24 25.63 -5.76
C PHE A 93 18.74 27.09 -5.66
N LYS A 94 18.67 27.66 -4.46
CA LYS A 94 19.00 29.07 -4.16
C LYS A 94 19.93 29.23 -2.95
N ALA A 95 21.14 28.67 -3.03
CA ALA A 95 22.37 29.32 -2.56
C ALA A 95 23.59 28.38 -2.67
N THR A 96 24.50 28.67 -3.60
CA THR A 96 25.92 28.34 -3.39
C THR A 96 26.61 29.61 -2.92
N VAL A 97 26.76 29.80 -1.60
CA VAL A 97 27.55 30.91 -1.06
C VAL A 97 29.03 30.56 -1.21
N ILE A 98 29.62 30.93 -2.34
CA ILE A 98 31.05 30.75 -2.58
C ILE A 98 31.82 31.74 -1.71
N TYR A 99 32.36 31.27 -0.58
CA TYR A 99 33.34 32.03 0.19
C TYR A 99 34.71 31.97 -0.49
N HIS A 100 34.98 32.98 -1.31
CA HIS A 100 36.35 33.35 -1.70
C HIS A 100 36.59 34.82 -1.37
N TYR A 101 37.82 35.13 -0.97
CA TYR A 101 38.19 36.47 -0.55
C TYR A 101 38.16 37.44 -1.74
N HIS A 102 37.29 38.44 -1.63
CA HIS A 102 37.01 39.53 -2.58
C HIS A 102 36.22 39.15 -3.86
N LYS A 103 35.17 39.94 -4.10
CA LYS A 103 34.16 39.86 -5.19
C LYS A 103 33.26 38.62 -5.21
N VAL A 104 32.03 38.82 -4.72
CA VAL A 104 30.87 37.98 -5.04
C VAL A 104 30.50 38.15 -6.51
N SER A 105 30.18 37.04 -7.20
CA SER A 105 29.51 37.04 -8.50
C SER A 105 28.47 35.94 -8.52
N ILE A 106 27.21 36.29 -8.79
CA ILE A 106 26.09 35.33 -8.85
C ILE A 106 25.91 34.87 -10.29
N LYS A 107 25.96 33.57 -10.52
CA LYS A 107 25.55 32.93 -11.78
C LYS A 107 24.23 32.18 -11.58
N TRP A 108 23.46 32.10 -12.66
CA TRP A 108 22.20 31.36 -12.75
C TRP A 108 22.42 30.12 -13.62
N VAL A 109 21.80 28.99 -13.26
CA VAL A 109 21.82 27.73 -14.03
C VAL A 109 20.40 27.44 -14.50
N THR A 110 20.23 27.14 -15.78
CA THR A 110 18.91 27.18 -16.45
C THR A 110 18.44 25.87 -17.07
N GLU A 111 19.30 24.85 -17.17
CA GLU A 111 19.05 23.66 -18.00
C GLU A 111 19.55 22.35 -17.35
N VAL A 112 19.03 21.19 -17.79
CA VAL A 112 19.28 19.88 -17.13
C VAL A 112 19.39 18.73 -18.13
N ILE A 113 20.45 17.93 -18.05
CA ILE A 113 20.57 16.63 -18.73
C ILE A 113 20.31 15.53 -17.69
N PHE A 114 19.33 14.67 -17.97
CA PHE A 114 19.03 13.49 -17.16
C PHE A 114 19.45 12.23 -17.89
N TYR A 115 20.53 11.59 -17.46
CA TYR A 115 20.83 10.22 -17.85
C TYR A 115 20.02 9.28 -16.94
N LEU A 116 18.80 8.93 -17.37
CA LEU A 116 17.94 7.97 -16.68
C LEU A 116 18.15 6.58 -17.27
N LEU A 117 19.10 5.84 -16.69
CA LEU A 117 19.18 4.39 -16.88
C LEU A 117 17.81 3.76 -16.56
N ARG A 118 17.15 3.19 -17.58
CA ARG A 118 15.79 2.64 -17.49
C ARG A 118 15.77 1.24 -16.87
N VAL A 119 16.39 1.12 -15.70
CA VAL A 119 16.35 -0.06 -14.84
C VAL A 119 14.95 -0.17 -14.21
N PRO A 120 14.31 -1.35 -14.15
CA PRO A 120 12.97 -1.52 -13.57
C PRO A 120 12.84 -1.21 -12.06
N SER A 121 13.95 -0.88 -11.39
CA SER A 121 14.14 -1.02 -9.95
C SER A 121 15.33 -0.21 -9.43
N MET A 122 15.13 1.11 -9.23
CA MET A 122 15.99 1.93 -8.37
C MET A 122 15.16 2.95 -7.58
N HIS A 123 15.59 3.25 -6.35
CA HIS A 123 15.00 4.29 -5.50
C HIS A 123 15.49 5.67 -5.96
N PHE A 124 14.57 6.62 -6.15
CA PHE A 124 14.93 8.02 -6.43
C PHE A 124 15.16 8.79 -5.12
N SER A 125 16.38 8.73 -4.59
CA SER A 125 16.79 9.56 -3.44
C SER A 125 17.23 10.95 -3.94
N LEU A 126 16.27 11.86 -4.12
CA LEU A 126 16.59 13.26 -4.41
C LEU A 126 17.32 13.87 -3.20
N VAL A 127 18.50 14.46 -3.41
CA VAL A 127 19.28 15.09 -2.32
C VAL A 127 18.63 16.43 -1.91
N LEU A 128 17.60 16.34 -1.08
CA LEU A 128 16.86 17.46 -0.48
C LEU A 128 17.11 17.56 1.03
N HIS A 129 18.38 17.47 1.44
CA HIS A 129 18.74 17.42 2.86
C HIS A 129 19.71 18.51 3.36
N GLN A 130 19.69 19.71 2.73
CA GLN A 130 20.31 20.92 3.30
C GLN A 130 19.71 22.22 2.71
N CYS A 131 18.60 22.70 3.28
CA CYS A 131 18.14 24.09 3.12
C CYS A 131 17.24 24.51 4.31
N ASN A 132 17.50 25.66 4.91
CA ASN A 132 16.78 26.16 6.08
C ASN A 132 15.48 26.88 5.66
N MET A 133 14.39 26.12 5.56
CA MET A 133 13.14 26.49 4.86
C MET A 133 12.19 27.45 5.62
N ASN A 134 12.72 28.36 6.45
CA ASN A 134 11.94 29.30 7.28
C ASN A 134 11.94 30.77 6.79
N ALA A 135 12.43 31.07 5.58
CA ALA A 135 12.74 32.46 5.18
C ALA A 135 12.43 32.88 3.73
N PHE A 136 11.56 32.20 2.97
CA PHE A 136 11.23 32.62 1.58
C PHE A 136 9.73 32.54 1.21
N PRO A 137 9.22 33.44 0.33
CA PRO A 137 7.81 33.48 -0.05
C PRO A 137 7.47 32.52 -1.21
N LYS A 138 6.30 31.87 -1.07
CA LYS A 138 5.47 31.14 -2.07
C LYS A 138 6.16 30.55 -3.33
N PRO A 139 6.15 29.21 -3.52
CA PRO A 139 6.63 28.59 -4.76
C PRO A 139 5.72 28.93 -5.95
N TYR A 140 6.33 29.27 -7.09
CA TYR A 140 5.66 29.56 -8.36
C TYR A 140 5.52 28.30 -9.23
N TRP A 141 4.39 28.20 -9.95
CA TRP A 141 4.08 27.10 -10.87
C TRP A 141 4.14 27.63 -12.31
N GLN A 142 4.97 27.04 -13.19
CA GLN A 142 5.39 27.71 -14.44
C GLN A 142 4.51 27.43 -15.68
N ILE A 143 3.59 26.46 -15.61
CA ILE A 143 2.58 26.26 -16.66
C ILE A 143 1.37 27.15 -16.36
N GLU A 144 1.37 28.35 -16.92
CA GLU A 144 0.21 29.25 -17.01
C GLU A 144 -0.49 29.00 -18.37
N PRO A 145 -1.57 28.19 -18.44
CA PRO A 145 -2.20 27.81 -19.69
C PRO A 145 -2.76 29.03 -20.43
N SER A 146 -2.11 29.39 -21.53
CA SER A 146 -2.48 30.52 -22.38
C SER A 146 -3.25 30.00 -23.60
N PRO A 147 -4.56 30.31 -23.75
CA PRO A 147 -5.40 29.70 -24.77
C PRO A 147 -4.81 29.78 -26.19
N GLY A 148 -4.69 28.61 -26.81
CA GLY A 148 -4.17 28.46 -28.18
C GLY A 148 -2.64 28.52 -28.32
N GLN A 149 -1.88 28.50 -27.22
CA GLN A 149 -0.42 28.55 -27.24
C GLN A 149 0.23 27.26 -26.73
N VAL A 150 1.16 26.72 -27.52
CA VAL A 150 2.02 25.60 -27.10
C VAL A 150 3.12 26.12 -26.17
N ILE A 151 3.13 25.64 -24.93
CA ILE A 151 4.05 26.06 -23.86
C ILE A 151 5.16 25.02 -23.61
N ALA A 152 4.86 23.74 -23.87
CA ALA A 152 5.81 22.64 -23.77
C ALA A 152 5.76 21.75 -25.02
N LEU A 153 6.94 21.33 -25.50
CA LEU A 153 7.11 20.40 -26.61
C LEU A 153 7.97 19.21 -26.16
N VAL A 154 7.44 17.99 -26.37
CA VAL A 154 8.12 16.73 -26.10
C VAL A 154 8.33 15.98 -27.41
N LEU A 155 9.58 15.66 -27.74
CA LEU A 155 9.93 14.81 -28.88
C LEU A 155 10.45 13.46 -28.39
N CYS A 156 10.07 12.39 -29.10
CA CYS A 156 10.62 11.05 -28.87
C CYS A 156 10.74 10.25 -30.18
N HIS A 157 11.58 9.22 -30.16
CA HIS A 157 11.92 8.45 -31.37
C HIS A 157 10.73 7.66 -31.96
N THR A 158 9.94 6.97 -31.13
CA THR A 158 8.85 6.08 -31.59
C THR A 158 7.45 6.70 -31.43
N ARG A 159 6.51 6.24 -32.25
CA ARG A 159 5.12 6.76 -32.28
C ARG A 159 4.32 6.27 -31.08
N GLU A 160 4.62 5.05 -30.67
CA GLU A 160 3.98 4.32 -29.58
C GLU A 160 4.42 4.89 -28.22
N LEU A 161 5.69 5.32 -28.10
CA LEU A 161 6.16 6.11 -26.96
C LEU A 161 5.50 7.50 -26.91
N ALA A 162 5.37 8.19 -28.06
CA ALA A 162 4.69 9.49 -28.12
C ALA A 162 3.23 9.39 -27.62
N TYR A 163 2.52 8.34 -28.03
CA TYR A 163 1.16 8.06 -27.55
C TYR A 163 1.11 7.76 -26.05
N GLN A 164 2.07 6.98 -25.54
CA GLN A 164 2.17 6.68 -24.11
C GLN A 164 2.46 7.92 -23.26
N ILE A 165 3.41 8.77 -23.67
CA ILE A 165 3.76 10.02 -22.96
C ILE A 165 2.55 10.96 -22.90
N CYS A 166 1.80 11.10 -24.00
CA CYS A 166 0.56 11.90 -24.04
C CYS A 166 -0.45 11.43 -22.98
N HIS A 167 -0.67 10.11 -22.89
CA HIS A 167 -1.62 9.53 -21.94
C HIS A 167 -1.16 9.60 -20.47
N GLU A 168 0.15 9.59 -20.21
CA GLU A 168 0.68 9.88 -18.86
C GLU A 168 0.42 11.35 -18.47
N PHE A 169 0.65 12.31 -19.39
CA PHE A 169 0.29 13.71 -19.16
C PHE A 169 -1.21 13.89 -18.90
N GLU A 170 -2.07 13.24 -19.69
CA GLU A 170 -3.54 13.22 -19.47
C GLU A 170 -3.89 12.71 -18.06
N ARG A 171 -3.27 11.62 -17.58
CA ARG A 171 -3.54 11.09 -16.23
C ARG A 171 -3.13 12.10 -15.16
N PHE A 172 -1.92 12.67 -15.23
CA PHE A 172 -1.48 13.66 -14.23
C PHE A 172 -2.20 15.02 -14.34
N SER A 173 -2.80 15.36 -15.50
CA SER A 173 -3.64 16.54 -15.66
C SER A 173 -5.14 16.31 -15.37
N THR A 174 -5.53 15.14 -14.83
CA THR A 174 -6.94 14.80 -14.54
C THR A 174 -7.68 15.86 -13.68
N TYR A 175 -6.96 16.52 -12.77
CA TYR A 175 -7.48 17.59 -11.91
C TYR A 175 -7.04 19.01 -12.34
N LEU A 176 -6.55 19.16 -13.57
CA LEU A 176 -6.08 20.43 -14.13
C LEU A 176 -6.78 20.70 -15.49
N PRO A 177 -8.09 21.03 -15.47
CA PRO A 177 -8.96 21.03 -16.66
C PRO A 177 -8.56 22.04 -17.75
N ASP A 178 -7.79 23.08 -17.40
CA ASP A 178 -7.26 24.06 -18.35
C ASP A 178 -6.06 23.54 -19.16
N ILE A 179 -5.44 22.43 -18.76
CA ILE A 179 -4.31 21.83 -19.49
C ILE A 179 -4.84 20.95 -20.61
N LYS A 180 -4.32 21.18 -21.82
CA LYS A 180 -4.65 20.41 -23.02
C LYS A 180 -3.39 19.79 -23.61
N VAL A 181 -3.48 18.51 -23.94
CA VAL A 181 -2.36 17.69 -24.43
C VAL A 181 -2.76 17.10 -25.78
N ALA A 182 -1.85 17.03 -26.74
CA ALA A 182 -2.09 16.26 -27.97
C ALA A 182 -0.81 15.60 -28.50
N VAL A 183 -0.98 14.51 -29.24
CA VAL A 183 0.10 13.72 -29.83
C VAL A 183 0.12 13.77 -31.36
N PHE A 184 1.30 14.00 -31.95
CA PHE A 184 1.47 14.09 -33.39
C PHE A 184 2.61 13.18 -33.92
N TYR A 185 2.24 12.07 -34.55
CA TYR A 185 3.17 11.15 -35.23
C TYR A 185 2.82 10.86 -36.70
N GLY A 186 3.76 10.25 -37.42
CA GLY A 186 3.58 9.80 -38.81
C GLY A 186 2.63 8.60 -38.95
N GLY A 187 2.06 8.40 -40.14
CA GLY A 187 1.14 7.28 -40.45
C GLY A 187 -0.36 7.63 -40.31
N VAL A 188 -0.71 8.68 -39.57
CA VAL A 188 -2.05 9.30 -39.61
C VAL A 188 -2.07 10.37 -40.71
N ASN A 189 -3.19 10.56 -41.41
CA ASN A 189 -3.34 11.62 -42.41
C ASN A 189 -3.06 12.99 -41.77
N ILE A 190 -2.11 13.75 -42.34
CA ILE A 190 -1.67 15.03 -41.75
C ILE A 190 -2.80 16.06 -41.64
N LYS A 191 -3.83 15.98 -42.51
CA LYS A 191 -5.00 16.87 -42.43
C LYS A 191 -5.69 16.79 -41.08
N VAL A 192 -5.82 15.60 -40.48
CA VAL A 192 -6.44 15.41 -39.15
C VAL A 192 -5.69 16.22 -38.07
N HIS A 193 -4.36 16.31 -38.17
CA HIS A 193 -3.54 17.06 -37.22
C HIS A 193 -3.67 18.57 -37.45
N LYS A 194 -3.74 19.00 -38.71
CA LYS A 194 -3.98 20.42 -39.08
C LYS A 194 -5.37 20.90 -38.65
N ASP A 195 -6.38 20.05 -38.80
CA ASP A 195 -7.77 20.36 -38.42
C ASP A 195 -7.90 20.38 -36.88
N LEU A 196 -7.23 19.47 -36.15
CA LEU A 196 -7.12 19.52 -34.69
C LEU A 196 -6.46 20.82 -34.22
N LEU A 197 -5.28 21.18 -34.75
CA LEU A 197 -4.56 22.39 -34.36
C LEU A 197 -5.33 23.70 -34.63
N LYS A 198 -6.25 23.70 -35.60
CA LYS A 198 -7.13 24.86 -35.91
C LYS A 198 -8.33 24.97 -34.98
N ASN A 199 -8.88 23.83 -34.56
CA ASN A 199 -10.06 23.79 -33.70
C ASN A 199 -9.69 23.90 -32.21
N GLU A 200 -8.62 23.22 -31.80
CA GLU A 200 -8.20 23.05 -30.41
C GLU A 200 -6.68 22.89 -30.31
N CYS A 201 -5.96 24.00 -30.44
CA CYS A 201 -4.50 24.03 -30.22
C CYS A 201 -4.17 23.71 -28.74
N PRO A 202 -3.33 22.68 -28.47
CA PRO A 202 -3.02 22.22 -27.12
C PRO A 202 -1.94 23.07 -26.43
N HIS A 203 -1.87 22.98 -25.10
CA HIS A 203 -0.85 23.63 -24.29
C HIS A 203 0.45 22.80 -24.21
N ILE A 204 0.34 21.47 -24.28
CA ILE A 204 1.45 20.51 -24.31
C ILE A 204 1.37 19.69 -25.60
N VAL A 205 2.47 19.63 -26.36
CA VAL A 205 2.57 18.85 -27.60
C VAL A 205 3.58 17.72 -27.43
N VAL A 206 3.18 16.50 -27.80
CA VAL A 206 4.04 15.32 -27.83
C VAL A 206 4.16 14.83 -29.28
N GLY A 207 5.32 14.37 -29.76
CA GLY A 207 5.38 13.82 -31.12
C GLY A 207 6.72 13.27 -31.62
N THR A 208 6.68 12.70 -32.82
CA THR A 208 7.89 12.25 -33.54
C THR A 208 8.42 13.37 -34.44
N PRO A 209 9.75 13.63 -34.48
CA PRO A 209 10.34 14.80 -35.15
C PRO A 209 9.75 15.14 -36.54
N GLY A 210 9.80 14.22 -37.51
CA GLY A 210 9.34 14.50 -38.89
C GLY A 210 7.86 14.89 -39.03
N ARG A 211 6.97 14.56 -38.06
CA ARG A 211 5.58 15.05 -38.07
C ARG A 211 5.47 16.45 -37.46
N ILE A 212 6.19 16.71 -36.37
CA ILE A 212 6.25 18.05 -35.76
C ILE A 212 6.89 19.06 -36.72
N LEU A 213 7.97 18.69 -37.40
CA LEU A 213 8.62 19.53 -38.40
C LEU A 213 7.69 19.86 -39.57
N ALA A 214 6.98 18.87 -40.12
CA ALA A 214 6.02 19.09 -41.21
C ALA A 214 4.91 20.08 -40.81
N LEU A 215 4.31 19.92 -39.63
CA LEU A 215 3.27 20.83 -39.13
C LEU A 215 3.81 22.24 -38.85
N THR A 216 5.08 22.37 -38.44
CA THR A 216 5.70 23.67 -38.14
C THR A 216 6.15 24.40 -39.41
N ARG A 217 6.73 23.69 -40.40
CA ARG A 217 7.08 24.23 -41.73
C ARG A 217 5.84 24.76 -42.47
N ASP A 218 4.73 24.01 -42.42
CA ASP A 218 3.45 24.40 -43.03
C ASP A 218 2.72 25.50 -42.23
N LYS A 219 3.24 25.89 -41.05
CA LYS A 219 2.71 26.90 -40.12
C LYS A 219 1.35 26.56 -39.49
N ASP A 220 0.88 25.33 -39.57
CA ASP A 220 -0.28 24.85 -38.79
C ASP A 220 0.07 24.69 -37.30
N LEU A 221 1.35 24.48 -36.96
CA LEU A 221 1.87 24.43 -35.58
C LEU A 221 2.79 25.63 -35.31
N SER A 222 2.52 26.41 -34.25
CA SER A 222 3.35 27.53 -33.82
C SER A 222 4.14 27.17 -32.57
N LEU A 223 5.48 27.14 -32.69
CA LEU A 223 6.39 26.83 -31.58
C LEU A 223 6.98 28.07 -30.89
N LYS A 224 6.51 29.27 -31.26
CA LYS A 224 7.07 30.56 -30.80
C LYS A 224 6.95 30.84 -29.30
N ASN A 225 6.10 30.10 -28.59
CA ASN A 225 5.80 30.30 -27.17
C ASN A 225 6.29 29.13 -26.29
N VAL A 226 7.05 28.18 -26.87
CA VAL A 226 7.58 27.01 -26.18
C VAL A 226 8.63 27.45 -25.15
N ARG A 227 8.28 27.34 -23.86
CA ARG A 227 9.18 27.59 -22.72
C ARG A 227 9.93 26.34 -22.27
N HIS A 228 9.48 25.16 -22.70
CA HIS A 228 10.05 23.87 -22.27
C HIS A 228 10.22 22.92 -23.47
N PHE A 229 11.43 22.45 -23.71
CA PHE A 229 11.79 21.58 -24.83
C PHE A 229 12.40 20.27 -24.32
N ILE A 230 11.71 19.16 -24.53
CA ILE A 230 12.04 17.85 -23.94
C ILE A 230 12.36 16.84 -25.04
N LEU A 231 13.48 16.12 -24.91
CA LEU A 231 13.82 14.96 -25.74
C LEU A 231 13.84 13.68 -24.91
N ASP A 232 13.04 12.67 -25.29
CA ASP A 232 13.06 11.31 -24.69
C ASP A 232 13.52 10.23 -25.69
N GLU A 233 14.25 9.23 -25.21
CA GLU A 233 15.14 8.37 -26.02
C GLU A 233 16.07 9.24 -26.91
N CYS A 234 16.69 10.27 -26.31
CA CYS A 234 17.40 11.34 -27.03
C CYS A 234 18.63 10.86 -27.81
N ASP A 235 19.29 9.78 -27.36
CA ASP A 235 20.39 9.12 -28.06
C ASP A 235 19.93 8.63 -29.44
N LYS A 236 18.84 7.87 -29.53
CA LYS A 236 18.33 7.33 -30.79
C LYS A 236 17.83 8.42 -31.75
N MET A 237 17.35 9.56 -31.23
CA MET A 237 16.97 10.71 -32.08
C MET A 237 18.16 11.49 -32.64
N LEU A 238 19.28 11.56 -31.90
CA LEU A 238 20.45 12.38 -32.27
C LEU A 238 21.58 11.58 -32.94
N GLU A 239 21.56 10.25 -32.82
CA GLU A 239 22.45 9.30 -33.52
C GLU A 239 22.18 9.29 -35.03
N SER A 240 20.91 9.26 -35.45
CA SER A 240 20.52 9.31 -36.87
C SER A 240 20.67 10.73 -37.44
N LEU A 241 21.48 10.88 -38.51
CA LEU A 241 21.70 12.16 -39.19
C LEU A 241 20.42 12.80 -39.78
N ASP A 242 19.37 12.02 -40.04
CA ASP A 242 18.12 12.53 -40.58
C ASP A 242 17.22 13.08 -39.45
N MET A 243 16.95 12.27 -38.43
CA MET A 243 16.17 12.72 -37.26
C MET A 243 16.87 13.84 -36.51
N ARG A 244 18.21 13.83 -36.43
CA ARG A 244 19.00 14.92 -35.84
C ARG A 244 18.80 16.24 -36.58
N ARG A 245 18.76 16.23 -37.92
CA ARG A 245 18.48 17.43 -38.71
C ARG A 245 17.07 17.94 -38.45
N ASP A 246 16.08 17.04 -38.41
CA ASP A 246 14.70 17.41 -38.07
C ASP A 246 14.61 18.06 -36.67
N VAL A 247 15.21 17.44 -35.65
CA VAL A 247 15.22 17.97 -34.26
C VAL A 247 15.94 19.32 -34.18
N GLN A 248 17.06 19.50 -34.89
CA GLN A 248 17.77 20.79 -34.94
C GLN A 248 16.96 21.89 -35.62
N GLU A 249 16.20 21.58 -36.67
CA GLU A 249 15.33 22.55 -37.34
C GLU A 249 14.12 22.93 -36.47
N ILE A 250 13.47 21.95 -35.83
CA ILE A 250 12.39 22.21 -34.85
C ILE A 250 12.92 23.09 -33.70
N PHE A 251 14.12 22.80 -33.16
CA PHE A 251 14.71 23.59 -32.08
C PHE A 251 14.93 25.05 -32.49
N LYS A 252 15.41 25.30 -33.73
CA LYS A 252 15.57 26.66 -34.28
C LYS A 252 14.24 27.41 -34.48
N MET A 253 13.10 26.72 -34.48
CA MET A 253 11.76 27.32 -34.58
C MET A 253 11.15 27.68 -33.21
N THR A 254 11.84 27.38 -32.11
CA THR A 254 11.47 27.74 -30.72
C THR A 254 12.24 28.96 -30.22
N PRO A 255 11.81 29.63 -29.12
CA PRO A 255 12.60 30.66 -28.44
C PRO A 255 14.03 30.21 -28.11
N HIS A 256 14.95 31.18 -28.02
CA HIS A 256 16.32 30.92 -27.53
C HIS A 256 16.33 30.77 -26.00
N ASP A 257 15.56 31.60 -25.29
CA ASP A 257 15.33 31.52 -23.85
C ASP A 257 14.18 30.55 -23.55
N LYS A 258 14.53 29.35 -23.09
CA LYS A 258 13.63 28.25 -22.73
C LYS A 258 14.39 27.20 -21.91
N GLN A 259 13.70 26.45 -21.06
CA GLN A 259 14.27 25.27 -20.42
C GLN A 259 14.41 24.13 -21.44
N VAL A 260 15.61 23.55 -21.54
CA VAL A 260 15.86 22.34 -22.33
C VAL A 260 16.12 21.17 -21.38
N MET A 261 15.56 20.01 -21.70
CA MET A 261 15.77 18.77 -20.98
C MET A 261 15.97 17.59 -21.93
N MET A 262 16.89 16.68 -21.59
CA MET A 262 17.15 15.46 -22.37
C MET A 262 17.17 14.24 -21.47
N PHE A 263 16.58 13.16 -21.96
CA PHE A 263 16.40 11.88 -21.28
C PHE A 263 16.81 10.73 -22.19
N SER A 264 17.66 9.83 -21.68
CA SER A 264 18.05 8.59 -22.33
C SER A 264 18.56 7.56 -21.30
N ALA A 265 18.39 6.29 -21.63
CA ALA A 265 18.96 5.16 -20.90
C ALA A 265 20.33 4.69 -21.43
N THR A 266 20.81 5.24 -22.56
CA THR A 266 22.02 4.75 -23.27
C THR A 266 22.79 5.91 -23.91
N LEU A 267 23.44 6.74 -23.08
CA LEU A 267 24.07 7.99 -23.51
C LEU A 267 25.59 7.84 -23.71
N SER A 268 25.97 7.36 -24.89
CA SER A 268 27.38 7.12 -25.27
C SER A 268 28.27 8.36 -25.16
N LYS A 269 29.57 8.17 -24.93
CA LYS A 269 30.56 9.26 -24.84
C LYS A 269 30.62 10.11 -26.12
N GLU A 270 30.21 9.56 -27.27
CA GLU A 270 30.12 10.24 -28.57
C GLU A 270 28.88 11.12 -28.72
N ILE A 271 27.75 10.77 -28.09
CA ILE A 271 26.51 11.55 -28.21
C ILE A 271 26.41 12.65 -27.13
N ARG A 272 27.10 12.52 -25.99
CA ARG A 272 27.16 13.57 -24.94
C ARG A 272 27.54 14.96 -25.49
N PRO A 273 28.56 15.15 -26.36
CA PRO A 273 28.87 16.43 -26.99
C PRO A 273 27.84 16.93 -28.01
N VAL A 274 26.94 16.05 -28.50
CA VAL A 274 25.84 16.44 -29.39
C VAL A 274 24.69 17.01 -28.58
N CYS A 275 24.33 16.37 -27.46
CA CYS A 275 23.32 16.87 -26.52
C CYS A 275 23.69 18.28 -26.01
N LYS A 276 24.94 18.47 -25.58
CA LYS A 276 25.45 19.78 -25.09
C LYS A 276 25.34 20.93 -26.12
N LYS A 277 25.21 20.66 -27.43
CA LYS A 277 25.04 21.72 -28.45
C LYS A 277 23.62 22.30 -28.51
N PHE A 278 22.66 21.71 -27.83
CA PHE A 278 21.32 22.27 -27.66
C PHE A 278 21.17 23.03 -26.33
N MET A 279 22.20 23.08 -25.48
CA MET A 279 22.04 23.40 -24.06
C MET A 279 23.11 24.33 -23.50
N GLN A 280 22.71 25.17 -22.52
CA GLN A 280 23.59 26.12 -21.83
C GLN A 280 23.86 25.66 -20.39
N ASP A 281 25.11 25.32 -20.10
CA ASP A 281 25.63 24.92 -18.78
C ASP A 281 24.72 23.93 -18.02
N PRO A 282 24.34 22.79 -18.64
CA PRO A 282 23.29 21.92 -18.10
C PRO A 282 23.77 21.15 -16.86
N MET A 283 22.90 21.05 -15.85
CA MET A 283 23.10 20.13 -14.74
C MET A 283 23.04 18.68 -15.27
N GLU A 284 24.18 17.98 -15.31
CA GLU A 284 24.28 16.59 -15.75
C GLU A 284 24.04 15.63 -14.58
N ILE A 285 22.82 15.08 -14.49
CA ILE A 285 22.48 14.02 -13.54
C ILE A 285 22.74 12.67 -14.19
N TYR A 286 23.77 11.98 -13.71
CA TYR A 286 24.08 10.60 -14.04
C TYR A 286 23.40 9.67 -13.03
N VAL A 287 22.36 8.95 -13.45
CA VAL A 287 22.00 7.69 -12.78
C VAL A 287 23.04 6.67 -13.23
N ASP A 288 24.10 6.56 -12.43
CA ASP A 288 25.10 5.50 -12.45
C ASP A 288 25.71 5.13 -13.82
N ASP A 289 26.84 5.74 -14.15
CA ASP A 289 27.80 5.14 -15.09
C ASP A 289 28.55 3.92 -14.44
N GLU A 290 28.36 3.63 -13.12
CA GLU A 290 29.13 2.62 -12.35
C GLU A 290 28.30 1.59 -11.54
N ALA A 291 27.02 1.81 -11.23
CA ALA A 291 26.17 0.74 -10.70
C ALA A 291 25.87 -0.29 -11.79
N LYS A 292 26.49 -1.48 -11.63
CA LYS A 292 26.25 -2.73 -12.39
C LYS A 292 24.82 -2.77 -12.94
N LEU A 293 24.68 -2.81 -14.27
CA LEU A 293 23.45 -2.59 -15.05
C LEU A 293 22.46 -3.78 -14.98
N THR A 294 22.33 -4.35 -13.78
CA THR A 294 21.61 -5.58 -13.48
C THR A 294 20.11 -5.32 -13.37
N LEU A 295 19.31 -6.13 -14.05
CA LEU A 295 17.86 -6.04 -14.01
C LEU A 295 17.32 -6.64 -12.70
N HIS A 296 17.44 -5.90 -11.60
CA HIS A 296 17.02 -6.30 -10.26
C HIS A 296 15.53 -6.73 -10.24
N GLY A 297 15.28 -8.03 -10.05
CA GLY A 297 13.95 -8.66 -10.10
C GLY A 297 13.68 -9.52 -11.33
N LEU A 298 14.55 -9.49 -12.35
CA LEU A 298 14.47 -10.30 -13.56
C LEU A 298 15.42 -11.52 -13.46
N VAL A 299 14.85 -12.72 -13.48
CA VAL A 299 15.61 -13.97 -13.68
C VAL A 299 15.97 -14.07 -15.16
N GLN A 300 17.23 -14.35 -15.49
CA GLN A 300 17.72 -14.37 -16.87
C GLN A 300 18.41 -15.69 -17.18
N HIS A 301 17.98 -16.35 -18.26
CA HIS A 301 18.49 -17.63 -18.70
C HIS A 301 18.73 -17.69 -20.21
N TYR A 302 19.64 -18.56 -20.64
CA TYR A 302 19.78 -18.96 -22.03
C TYR A 302 19.54 -20.47 -22.24
N ILE A 303 19.36 -20.88 -23.49
CA ILE A 303 19.34 -22.29 -23.91
C ILE A 303 20.17 -22.39 -25.18
N LYS A 304 21.09 -23.37 -25.27
CA LYS A 304 21.77 -23.72 -26.52
C LYS A 304 20.96 -24.76 -27.30
N LEU A 305 20.60 -24.46 -28.54
CA LEU A 305 19.81 -25.35 -29.42
C LEU A 305 19.94 -24.96 -30.90
N SER A 306 19.72 -25.89 -31.82
CA SER A 306 19.69 -25.58 -33.26
C SER A 306 18.42 -24.80 -33.65
N GLU A 307 18.48 -24.06 -34.77
CA GLU A 307 17.31 -23.36 -35.33
C GLU A 307 16.10 -24.28 -35.57
N MET A 308 16.32 -25.56 -35.87
CA MET A 308 15.25 -26.54 -36.10
C MET A 308 14.52 -26.95 -34.80
N GLU A 309 15.18 -26.85 -33.65
CA GLU A 309 14.62 -27.23 -32.35
C GLU A 309 13.84 -26.08 -31.70
N LYS A 310 14.07 -24.82 -32.11
CA LYS A 310 13.48 -23.63 -31.48
C LYS A 310 11.95 -23.65 -31.38
N ASN A 311 11.24 -24.07 -32.43
CA ASN A 311 9.78 -24.19 -32.42
C ASN A 311 9.31 -25.21 -31.35
N ARG A 312 9.95 -26.37 -31.28
CA ARG A 312 9.63 -27.41 -30.30
C ARG A 312 9.92 -26.93 -28.88
N LYS A 313 11.13 -26.40 -28.65
CA LYS A 313 11.54 -25.94 -27.32
C LYS A 313 10.70 -24.75 -26.84
N LEU A 314 10.23 -23.89 -27.74
CA LEU A 314 9.27 -22.83 -27.41
C LEU A 314 7.95 -23.41 -26.89
N ASN A 315 7.36 -24.39 -27.59
CA ASN A 315 6.13 -25.03 -27.13
C ASN A 315 6.35 -25.76 -25.79
N ASP A 316 7.44 -26.53 -25.65
CA ASP A 316 7.81 -27.19 -24.39
C ASP A 316 7.88 -26.19 -23.21
N LEU A 317 8.35 -24.95 -23.45
CA LEU A 317 8.42 -23.88 -22.44
C LEU A 317 7.07 -23.22 -22.18
N LEU A 318 6.22 -23.03 -23.20
CA LEU A 318 4.88 -22.45 -23.06
C LEU A 318 3.90 -23.40 -22.36
N ASP A 319 4.13 -24.71 -22.41
CA ASP A 319 3.40 -25.71 -21.62
C ASP A 319 3.95 -25.86 -20.18
N ALA A 320 5.26 -25.66 -19.98
CA ALA A 320 5.92 -25.88 -18.67
C ALA A 320 5.96 -24.66 -17.74
N LEU A 321 5.88 -23.43 -18.27
CA LEU A 321 6.00 -22.20 -17.48
C LEU A 321 4.64 -21.55 -17.20
N ASP A 322 4.41 -21.16 -15.95
CA ASP A 322 3.26 -20.33 -15.59
C ASP A 322 3.47 -18.90 -16.15
N PHE A 323 2.45 -18.27 -16.76
CA PHE A 323 2.55 -16.86 -17.16
C PHE A 323 1.21 -16.12 -17.19
N ASN A 324 1.28 -14.81 -16.93
CA ASN A 324 0.21 -13.88 -17.22
C ASN A 324 0.21 -13.59 -18.73
N GLN A 325 1.26 -12.91 -19.23
CA GLN A 325 1.52 -12.66 -20.65
C GLN A 325 3.00 -12.84 -21.00
N VAL A 326 3.27 -13.26 -22.24
CA VAL A 326 4.60 -13.47 -22.82
C VAL A 326 4.82 -12.53 -24.01
N VAL A 327 6.02 -11.97 -24.14
CA VAL A 327 6.49 -11.31 -25.37
C VAL A 327 7.63 -12.12 -25.98
N ILE A 328 7.51 -12.47 -27.26
CA ILE A 328 8.45 -13.29 -28.02
C ILE A 328 9.07 -12.42 -29.12
N PHE A 329 10.38 -12.19 -29.04
CA PHE A 329 11.12 -11.37 -30.00
C PHE A 329 11.80 -12.21 -31.09
N VAL A 330 11.60 -11.79 -32.34
CA VAL A 330 12.15 -12.41 -33.55
C VAL A 330 12.79 -11.39 -34.50
N LYS A 331 13.77 -11.82 -35.30
CA LYS A 331 14.61 -10.92 -36.12
C LYS A 331 14.00 -10.44 -37.44
N SER A 332 12.83 -10.95 -37.85
CA SER A 332 12.21 -10.54 -39.13
C SER A 332 10.68 -10.63 -39.16
N VAL A 333 10.08 -9.82 -40.04
CA VAL A 333 8.64 -9.78 -40.33
C VAL A 333 8.09 -11.17 -40.65
N ASN A 334 8.75 -11.90 -41.54
CA ASN A 334 8.29 -13.22 -41.99
C ASN A 334 8.34 -14.26 -40.87
N ARG A 335 9.39 -14.24 -40.01
CA ARG A 335 9.46 -15.10 -38.83
C ARG A 335 8.36 -14.74 -37.82
N ALA A 336 8.04 -13.46 -37.65
CA ALA A 336 6.96 -13.01 -36.77
C ALA A 336 5.58 -13.48 -37.26
N ALA A 337 5.34 -13.47 -38.57
CA ALA A 337 4.08 -13.94 -39.17
C ALA A 337 3.91 -15.46 -39.04
N GLU A 338 4.89 -16.26 -39.48
CA GLU A 338 4.79 -17.73 -39.44
C GLU A 338 4.85 -18.28 -38.00
N LEU A 339 5.64 -17.70 -37.10
CA LEU A 339 5.66 -18.14 -35.69
C LEU A 339 4.32 -17.89 -34.99
N ASN A 340 3.70 -16.73 -35.24
CA ASN A 340 2.36 -16.45 -34.72
C ASN A 340 1.30 -17.43 -35.28
N LYS A 341 1.39 -17.74 -36.58
CA LYS A 341 0.50 -18.73 -37.22
C LYS A 341 0.67 -20.11 -36.59
N LEU A 342 1.91 -20.59 -36.47
CA LEU A 342 2.23 -21.87 -35.82
C LEU A 342 1.72 -21.94 -34.38
N LEU A 343 1.91 -20.88 -33.58
CA LEU A 343 1.40 -20.81 -32.22
C LEU A 343 -0.13 -20.91 -32.18
N VAL A 344 -0.85 -20.21 -33.06
CA VAL A 344 -2.32 -20.29 -33.16
C VAL A 344 -2.77 -21.70 -33.60
N GLU A 345 -2.07 -22.34 -34.55
CA GLU A 345 -2.33 -23.72 -34.96
C GLU A 345 -2.06 -24.73 -33.82
N CYS A 346 -1.08 -24.46 -32.95
CA CYS A 346 -0.83 -25.18 -31.70
C CYS A 346 -1.78 -24.80 -30.54
N ASN A 347 -2.88 -24.08 -30.80
CA ASN A 347 -3.85 -23.57 -29.81
C ASN A 347 -3.32 -22.54 -28.79
N PHE A 348 -2.13 -21.98 -28.98
CA PHE A 348 -1.61 -20.86 -28.18
C PHE A 348 -2.15 -19.52 -28.73
N PRO A 349 -3.06 -18.79 -28.02
CA PRO A 349 -3.72 -17.61 -28.59
C PRO A 349 -2.80 -16.38 -28.61
N SER A 350 -1.98 -16.30 -29.66
CA SER A 350 -1.02 -15.23 -29.90
C SER A 350 -1.57 -14.11 -30.80
N ILE A 351 -0.83 -13.00 -30.84
CA ILE A 351 -0.91 -11.93 -31.83
C ILE A 351 0.49 -11.57 -32.34
N CYS A 352 0.55 -10.97 -33.53
CA CYS A 352 1.79 -10.50 -34.13
C CYS A 352 1.79 -8.98 -34.32
N ILE A 353 2.92 -8.31 -34.04
CA ILE A 353 3.15 -6.89 -34.33
C ILE A 353 4.52 -6.71 -34.98
N HIS A 354 4.55 -6.27 -36.24
CA HIS A 354 5.79 -6.07 -37.01
C HIS A 354 5.70 -4.86 -37.95
N SER A 355 6.83 -4.44 -38.53
CA SER A 355 6.93 -3.24 -39.40
C SER A 355 6.08 -3.31 -40.68
N GLY A 356 5.81 -4.50 -41.21
CA GLY A 356 4.97 -4.70 -42.41
C GLY A 356 3.46 -4.53 -42.22
N MET A 357 2.98 -3.98 -41.08
CA MET A 357 1.56 -3.77 -40.79
C MET A 357 1.17 -2.28 -40.88
N SER A 358 -0.13 -2.00 -41.09
CA SER A 358 -0.64 -0.64 -40.99
C SER A 358 -0.54 -0.09 -39.54
N GLN A 359 -0.41 1.22 -39.39
CA GLN A 359 -0.29 1.85 -38.06
C GLN A 359 -1.53 1.61 -37.20
N GLU A 360 -2.71 1.68 -37.81
CA GLU A 360 -4.01 1.46 -37.16
C GLU A 360 -4.15 0.02 -36.65
N GLU A 361 -3.75 -0.97 -37.45
CA GLU A 361 -3.77 -2.37 -37.05
C GLU A 361 -2.75 -2.67 -35.94
N ARG A 362 -1.54 -2.09 -36.01
CA ARG A 362 -0.53 -2.19 -34.95
C ARG A 362 -1.04 -1.63 -33.61
N LEU A 363 -1.67 -0.45 -33.63
CA LEU A 363 -2.28 0.15 -32.44
C LEU A 363 -3.46 -0.68 -31.90
N THR A 364 -4.28 -1.23 -32.80
CA THR A 364 -5.44 -2.07 -32.44
C THR A 364 -5.00 -3.38 -31.77
N ARG A 365 -4.04 -4.10 -32.36
CA ARG A 365 -3.48 -5.33 -31.76
C ARG A 365 -2.74 -5.04 -30.45
N TYR A 366 -2.02 -3.92 -30.36
CA TYR A 366 -1.36 -3.48 -29.13
C TYR A 366 -2.37 -3.19 -28.00
N LYS A 367 -3.44 -2.44 -28.28
CA LYS A 367 -4.51 -2.15 -27.31
C LYS A 367 -5.15 -3.45 -26.80
N GLY A 368 -5.55 -4.34 -27.71
CA GLY A 368 -6.12 -5.64 -27.33
C GLY A 368 -5.18 -6.49 -26.46
N PHE A 369 -3.87 -6.39 -26.65
CA PHE A 369 -2.87 -7.05 -25.80
C PHE A 369 -2.75 -6.42 -24.42
N LYS A 370 -2.68 -5.08 -24.33
CA LYS A 370 -2.62 -4.34 -23.05
C LYS A 370 -3.86 -4.61 -22.19
N GLU A 371 -5.02 -4.76 -22.82
CA GLU A 371 -6.29 -5.12 -22.19
C GLU A 371 -6.39 -6.61 -21.80
N GLY A 372 -5.47 -7.46 -22.25
CA GLY A 372 -5.37 -8.87 -21.86
C GLY A 372 -6.16 -9.86 -22.73
N HIS A 373 -6.74 -9.44 -23.87
CA HIS A 373 -7.52 -10.32 -24.76
C HIS A 373 -6.70 -11.50 -25.34
N LYS A 374 -5.38 -11.39 -25.35
CA LYS A 374 -4.42 -12.40 -25.84
C LYS A 374 -3.24 -12.47 -24.88
N ARG A 375 -2.70 -13.68 -24.66
CA ARG A 375 -1.64 -13.91 -23.65
C ARG A 375 -0.22 -13.93 -24.25
N ILE A 376 -0.07 -14.04 -25.57
CA ILE A 376 1.24 -14.09 -26.23
C ILE A 376 1.31 -13.03 -27.33
N LEU A 377 2.41 -12.27 -27.37
CA LEU A 377 2.74 -11.34 -28.44
C LEU A 377 4.04 -11.75 -29.11
N VAL A 378 4.00 -12.02 -30.42
CA VAL A 378 5.18 -12.17 -31.28
C VAL A 378 5.51 -10.82 -31.91
N ALA A 379 6.76 -10.35 -31.80
CA ALA A 379 7.14 -9.03 -32.30
C ALA A 379 8.59 -8.96 -32.81
N THR A 380 8.85 -7.95 -33.64
CA THR A 380 10.21 -7.47 -33.94
C THR A 380 10.59 -6.31 -33.00
N ASP A 381 11.83 -5.83 -33.05
CA ASP A 381 12.37 -4.76 -32.20
C ASP A 381 11.61 -3.42 -32.24
N LEU A 382 10.68 -3.27 -33.19
CA LEU A 382 9.67 -2.21 -33.24
C LEU A 382 8.76 -2.16 -31.98
N VAL A 383 8.74 -3.22 -31.17
CA VAL A 383 8.08 -3.29 -29.84
C VAL A 383 9.09 -3.25 -28.68
N GLY A 384 10.39 -3.37 -28.97
CA GLY A 384 11.46 -3.49 -27.98
C GLY A 384 11.79 -2.19 -27.23
N ARG A 385 11.44 -1.01 -27.77
CA ARG A 385 11.65 0.32 -27.15
C ARG A 385 10.31 1.01 -26.84
N GLY A 386 10.33 2.04 -25.97
CA GLY A 386 9.11 2.74 -25.54
C GLY A 386 8.15 1.94 -24.63
N ILE A 387 7.40 1.00 -25.23
CA ILE A 387 6.14 0.37 -24.78
C ILE A 387 6.11 -0.17 -23.33
N ASP A 388 4.98 0.04 -22.63
CA ASP A 388 4.72 -0.54 -21.31
C ASP A 388 3.44 -1.38 -21.17
N ILE A 389 3.59 -2.52 -20.50
CA ILE A 389 2.59 -3.58 -20.33
C ILE A 389 2.87 -4.31 -19.00
N GLU A 390 2.30 -3.80 -17.91
CA GLU A 390 2.45 -4.28 -16.52
C GLU A 390 2.19 -5.79 -16.29
N ARG A 391 1.54 -6.44 -17.25
CA ARG A 391 1.09 -7.84 -17.20
C ARG A 391 2.08 -8.82 -17.84
N VAL A 392 3.13 -8.35 -18.52
CA VAL A 392 4.17 -9.21 -19.09
C VAL A 392 5.13 -9.65 -18.00
N ASN A 393 5.22 -10.97 -17.77
CA ASN A 393 6.15 -11.55 -16.79
C ASN A 393 7.19 -12.48 -17.42
N ILE A 394 7.03 -12.88 -18.69
CA ILE A 394 8.06 -13.62 -19.45
C ILE A 394 8.40 -12.88 -20.75
N VAL A 395 9.70 -12.73 -21.03
CA VAL A 395 10.24 -12.36 -22.34
C VAL A 395 11.02 -13.54 -22.92
N ILE A 396 10.82 -13.84 -24.20
CA ILE A 396 11.58 -14.88 -24.91
C ILE A 396 12.27 -14.24 -26.12
N ASN A 397 13.61 -14.21 -26.11
CA ASN A 397 14.42 -13.92 -27.29
C ASN A 397 14.53 -15.20 -28.12
N TYR A 398 13.57 -15.41 -29.04
CA TYR A 398 13.56 -16.55 -29.95
C TYR A 398 14.65 -16.41 -31.04
N ASP A 399 14.88 -15.18 -31.48
CA ASP A 399 16.11 -14.77 -32.13
C ASP A 399 16.93 -13.89 -31.19
N MET A 400 18.26 -14.10 -31.16
CA MET A 400 19.19 -13.21 -30.48
C MET A 400 19.04 -11.78 -31.01
N PRO A 401 19.10 -10.75 -30.16
CA PRO A 401 19.20 -9.34 -30.59
C PRO A 401 20.56 -9.04 -31.23
N ASP A 402 20.61 -8.06 -32.11
CA ASP A 402 21.85 -7.67 -32.83
C ASP A 402 22.89 -6.96 -31.95
N SER A 403 22.52 -6.54 -30.73
CA SER A 403 23.42 -5.86 -29.79
C SER A 403 22.98 -5.98 -28.32
N ALA A 404 23.91 -5.75 -27.40
CA ALA A 404 23.64 -5.76 -25.96
C ALA A 404 22.61 -4.69 -25.52
N ASP A 405 22.63 -3.48 -26.10
CA ASP A 405 21.58 -2.47 -25.84
C ASP A 405 20.19 -3.01 -26.22
N THR A 406 20.11 -3.67 -27.37
CA THR A 406 18.86 -4.23 -27.90
C THR A 406 18.36 -5.37 -27.01
N TYR A 407 19.27 -6.20 -26.46
CA TYR A 407 18.95 -7.17 -25.42
C TYR A 407 18.30 -6.50 -24.20
N LEU A 408 18.97 -5.50 -23.60
CA LEU A 408 18.49 -4.78 -22.41
C LEU A 408 17.08 -4.20 -22.62
N HIS A 409 16.83 -3.54 -23.75
CA HIS A 409 15.52 -2.96 -24.05
C HIS A 409 14.41 -4.03 -24.20
N ARG A 410 14.73 -5.21 -24.76
CA ARG A 410 13.79 -6.34 -24.90
C ARG A 410 13.48 -7.00 -23.56
N VAL A 411 14.50 -7.36 -22.78
CA VAL A 411 14.30 -8.14 -21.53
C VAL A 411 13.70 -7.29 -20.41
N GLY A 412 14.04 -6.00 -20.37
CA GLY A 412 13.44 -5.01 -19.47
C GLY A 412 11.96 -4.70 -19.73
N ARG A 413 11.24 -5.51 -20.53
CA ARG A 413 9.77 -5.52 -20.63
C ARG A 413 9.11 -6.38 -19.54
N ALA A 414 9.81 -7.41 -19.03
CA ALA A 414 9.40 -8.15 -17.83
C ALA A 414 10.05 -7.56 -16.57
N GLY A 415 9.56 -7.96 -15.38
CA GLY A 415 10.14 -7.55 -14.10
C GLY A 415 9.89 -6.08 -13.69
N ARG A 416 8.80 -5.48 -14.17
CA ARG A 416 8.48 -4.05 -13.95
C ARG A 416 7.74 -3.80 -12.64
N PHE A 417 7.73 -2.56 -12.16
CA PHE A 417 7.01 -2.13 -10.95
C PHE A 417 7.42 -2.92 -9.68
N GLY A 418 8.67 -3.38 -9.58
CA GLY A 418 9.13 -4.26 -8.50
C GLY A 418 8.52 -5.67 -8.52
N THR A 419 7.79 -6.04 -9.57
CA THR A 419 7.36 -7.43 -9.79
C THR A 419 8.53 -8.27 -10.29
N LYS A 420 8.48 -9.58 -10.04
CA LYS A 420 9.47 -10.50 -10.60
C LYS A 420 9.16 -10.81 -12.06
N GLY A 421 10.17 -11.17 -12.84
CA GLY A 421 10.01 -11.62 -14.23
C GLY A 421 11.08 -12.61 -14.67
N LEU A 422 10.90 -13.19 -15.86
CA LEU A 422 11.79 -14.18 -16.47
C LEU A 422 12.13 -13.78 -17.90
N ALA A 423 13.40 -13.82 -18.27
CA ALA A 423 13.88 -13.72 -19.65
C ALA A 423 14.57 -15.02 -20.06
N ILE A 424 14.18 -15.58 -21.20
CA ILE A 424 14.80 -16.78 -21.80
C ILE A 424 15.33 -16.41 -23.19
N THR A 425 16.58 -16.80 -23.50
CA THR A 425 17.25 -16.47 -24.76
C THR A 425 17.74 -17.72 -25.49
N PHE A 426 17.40 -17.85 -26.77
CA PHE A 426 17.80 -18.99 -27.60
C PHE A 426 19.11 -18.71 -28.33
N VAL A 427 20.16 -19.44 -27.96
CA VAL A 427 21.51 -19.38 -28.55
C VAL A 427 21.64 -20.51 -29.58
N SER A 428 21.89 -20.16 -30.84
CA SER A 428 21.83 -21.07 -31.98
C SER A 428 23.03 -21.02 -32.93
N SER A 429 24.00 -20.14 -32.65
CA SER A 429 25.19 -19.91 -33.46
C SER A 429 26.34 -19.38 -32.59
N ALA A 430 27.55 -19.36 -33.13
CA ALA A 430 28.69 -18.71 -32.48
C ALA A 430 28.41 -17.22 -32.24
N SER A 431 27.90 -16.50 -33.25
CA SER A 431 27.51 -15.09 -33.15
C SER A 431 26.43 -14.81 -32.09
N ASP A 432 25.48 -15.73 -31.87
CA ASP A 432 24.52 -15.59 -30.76
C ASP A 432 25.22 -15.68 -29.39
N SER A 433 26.28 -16.49 -29.32
CA SER A 433 27.12 -16.65 -28.11
C SER A 433 28.02 -15.44 -27.90
N ASP A 434 28.58 -14.86 -28.98
CA ASP A 434 29.41 -13.65 -28.92
C ASP A 434 28.60 -12.45 -28.40
N VAL A 435 27.37 -12.25 -28.88
CA VAL A 435 26.48 -11.19 -28.35
C VAL A 435 26.02 -11.51 -26.92
N LEU A 436 25.85 -12.79 -26.56
CA LEU A 436 25.52 -13.15 -25.18
C LEU A 436 26.69 -12.83 -24.23
N ASN A 437 27.92 -13.15 -24.62
CA ASN A 437 29.12 -12.80 -23.88
C ASN A 437 29.23 -11.27 -23.71
N GLN A 438 29.00 -10.49 -24.78
CA GLN A 438 28.94 -9.02 -24.72
C GLN A 438 27.84 -8.50 -23.76
N VAL A 439 26.68 -9.18 -23.68
CA VAL A 439 25.62 -8.84 -22.71
C VAL A 439 26.07 -9.12 -21.29
N GLN A 440 26.71 -10.28 -21.05
CA GLN A 440 27.19 -10.67 -19.72
C GLN A 440 28.33 -9.76 -19.23
N GLU A 441 29.30 -9.47 -20.10
CA GLU A 441 30.43 -8.56 -19.86
C GLU A 441 29.95 -7.12 -19.62
N ARG A 442 29.16 -6.56 -20.54
CA ARG A 442 28.78 -5.14 -20.50
C ARG A 442 27.82 -4.76 -19.38
N PHE A 443 27.07 -5.72 -18.83
CA PHE A 443 26.10 -5.47 -17.74
C PHE A 443 26.49 -6.13 -16.41
N GLU A 444 27.61 -6.87 -16.37
CA GLU A 444 28.08 -7.64 -15.22
C GLU A 444 26.99 -8.61 -14.68
N VAL A 445 26.38 -9.37 -15.60
CA VAL A 445 25.31 -10.35 -15.32
C VAL A 445 25.74 -11.76 -15.73
N ASP A 446 25.72 -12.70 -14.77
CA ASP A 446 25.82 -14.14 -15.03
C ASP A 446 24.46 -14.69 -15.51
N ILE A 447 24.29 -14.81 -16.84
CA ILE A 447 23.09 -15.39 -17.45
C ILE A 447 23.30 -16.91 -17.55
N LYS A 448 22.62 -17.68 -16.69
CA LYS A 448 22.83 -19.14 -16.60
C LYS A 448 22.05 -19.92 -17.65
N GLU A 449 22.59 -21.06 -18.05
CA GLU A 449 21.81 -22.02 -18.85
C GLU A 449 20.55 -22.45 -18.08
N LEU A 450 19.42 -22.62 -18.78
CA LEU A 450 18.11 -22.86 -18.18
C LEU A 450 18.09 -24.21 -17.42
N PRO A 451 17.83 -24.24 -16.11
CA PRO A 451 17.77 -25.48 -15.34
C PRO A 451 16.51 -26.29 -15.70
N GLU A 452 16.53 -27.60 -15.41
CA GLU A 452 15.39 -28.50 -15.66
C GLU A 452 14.09 -28.11 -14.93
N GLN A 453 14.21 -27.36 -13.83
CA GLN A 453 13.08 -26.84 -13.06
C GLN A 453 13.36 -25.41 -12.59
N ILE A 454 12.39 -24.51 -12.78
CA ILE A 454 12.38 -23.15 -12.24
C ILE A 454 11.15 -23.01 -11.35
N ASP A 455 11.33 -22.62 -10.09
CA ASP A 455 10.21 -22.32 -9.20
C ASP A 455 9.48 -21.05 -9.67
N THR A 456 8.19 -21.16 -9.94
CA THR A 456 7.28 -20.05 -10.28
C THR A 456 7.39 -18.86 -9.31
N SER A 457 7.70 -19.09 -8.03
CA SER A 457 7.88 -18.00 -7.06
C SER A 457 9.08 -17.09 -7.35
N THR A 458 10.03 -17.51 -8.20
CA THR A 458 11.20 -16.72 -8.60
C THR A 458 10.89 -15.68 -9.69
N TYR A 459 9.82 -15.86 -10.47
CA TYR A 459 9.46 -14.96 -11.57
C TYR A 459 7.96 -14.57 -11.64
N ILE A 460 7.15 -14.96 -10.65
CA ILE A 460 5.78 -14.46 -10.44
C ILE A 460 5.59 -13.99 -9.00
N SER A 461 5.10 -12.76 -8.83
CA SER A 461 4.65 -12.24 -7.54
C SER A 461 3.30 -12.86 -7.14
N ILE A 462 3.34 -13.89 -6.29
CA ILE A 462 2.19 -14.70 -5.84
C ILE A 462 1.10 -13.88 -5.12
N TYR A 463 1.37 -12.63 -4.71
CA TYR A 463 0.40 -11.71 -4.11
C TYR A 463 -0.93 -11.58 -4.87
N LYS A 464 -0.95 -11.77 -6.20
CA LYS A 464 -2.21 -11.79 -6.97
C LYS A 464 -3.15 -12.94 -6.57
N PHE A 465 -2.66 -14.07 -6.06
CA PHE A 465 -3.52 -15.12 -5.52
C PHE A 465 -4.11 -14.73 -4.17
N ALA A 466 -3.32 -14.08 -3.30
CA ALA A 466 -3.81 -13.56 -2.02
C ALA A 466 -4.83 -12.42 -2.20
N ILE A 467 -4.57 -11.50 -3.15
CA ILE A 467 -5.50 -10.44 -3.54
C ILE A 467 -6.73 -11.02 -4.24
N ALA A 468 -6.59 -12.05 -5.08
CA ALA A 468 -7.75 -12.72 -5.67
C ALA A 468 -8.59 -13.46 -4.62
N THR A 469 -7.99 -14.08 -3.59
CA THR A 469 -8.76 -14.65 -2.48
C THR A 469 -9.35 -13.58 -1.56
N MET A 470 -8.66 -12.46 -1.32
CA MET A 470 -9.22 -11.33 -0.57
C MET A 470 -10.36 -10.67 -1.33
N LEU A 471 -10.26 -10.48 -2.65
CA LEU A 471 -11.33 -9.98 -3.49
C LEU A 471 -12.46 -11.00 -3.69
N LEU A 472 -12.17 -12.31 -3.67
CA LEU A 472 -13.21 -13.34 -3.68
C LEU A 472 -13.93 -13.40 -2.33
N LEU A 473 -13.23 -13.21 -1.22
CA LEU A 473 -13.81 -13.09 0.13
C LEU A 473 -14.59 -11.77 0.28
N LEU A 474 -14.09 -10.66 -0.27
CA LEU A 474 -14.80 -9.38 -0.30
C LEU A 474 -16.02 -9.46 -1.22
N PHE A 475 -15.91 -10.15 -2.36
CA PHE A 475 -17.04 -10.40 -3.26
C PHE A 475 -18.08 -11.30 -2.59
N LEU A 476 -17.66 -12.42 -1.95
CA LEU A 476 -18.55 -13.24 -1.12
C LEU A 476 -19.18 -12.42 0.01
N TYR A 477 -18.42 -11.55 0.67
CA TYR A 477 -18.93 -10.66 1.71
C TYR A 477 -20.01 -9.73 1.14
N THR A 478 -19.75 -9.04 0.02
CA THR A 478 -20.76 -8.20 -0.66
C THR A 478 -21.94 -9.01 -1.22
N PHE A 479 -21.76 -10.29 -1.56
CA PHE A 479 -22.84 -11.16 -2.04
C PHE A 479 -23.67 -11.74 -0.88
N LEU A 480 -23.06 -11.94 0.29
CA LEU A 480 -23.74 -12.28 1.55
C LEU A 480 -24.48 -11.07 2.12
N ASP A 481 -23.89 -9.89 2.01
CA ASP A 481 -24.47 -8.59 2.37
C ASP A 481 -25.67 -8.27 1.46
N GLN A 482 -25.52 -8.43 0.13
CA GLN A 482 -26.63 -8.32 -0.82
C GLN A 482 -27.71 -9.40 -0.59
N ALA A 483 -27.33 -10.66 -0.31
CA ALA A 483 -28.30 -11.70 0.03
C ALA A 483 -29.04 -11.40 1.35
N SER A 484 -28.38 -10.76 2.31
CA SER A 484 -29.00 -10.28 3.56
C SER A 484 -29.94 -9.11 3.28
N SER A 485 -29.54 -8.14 2.44
CA SER A 485 -30.40 -7.02 2.06
C SER A 485 -31.64 -7.45 1.28
N THR A 486 -31.60 -8.57 0.54
CA THR A 486 -32.79 -9.14 -0.13
C THR A 486 -33.83 -9.75 0.81
N PHE A 487 -33.59 -9.77 2.14
CA PHE A 487 -34.57 -10.19 3.15
C PHE A 487 -35.03 -9.07 4.11
N LEU A 488 -34.53 -7.85 3.96
CA LEU A 488 -35.07 -6.70 4.69
C LEU A 488 -36.35 -6.22 4.00
N ILE A 489 -37.49 -6.46 4.67
CA ILE A 489 -38.80 -5.96 4.25
C ILE A 489 -38.84 -4.45 4.54
N ASP A 490 -39.02 -3.66 3.49
CA ASP A 490 -38.95 -2.20 3.57
C ASP A 490 -40.06 -1.64 4.49
N PRO A 491 -39.74 -0.99 5.63
CA PRO A 491 -40.72 -0.66 6.65
C PRO A 491 -41.45 0.64 6.29
N HIS A 492 -42.72 0.54 5.87
CA HIS A 492 -43.55 1.72 5.57
C HIS A 492 -43.76 2.55 6.84
N THR A 493 -42.99 3.64 6.93
CA THR A 493 -42.89 4.51 8.11
C THR A 493 -43.15 5.96 7.72
N PHE A 494 -43.95 6.67 8.51
CA PHE A 494 -44.15 8.12 8.39
C PHE A 494 -44.11 8.79 9.77
N SER A 495 -43.74 10.07 9.80
CA SER A 495 -43.66 10.86 11.04
C SER A 495 -44.02 12.31 10.78
N PHE A 496 -44.92 12.82 11.62
CA PHE A 496 -45.31 14.21 11.77
C PHE A 496 -44.78 14.70 13.13
N PRO A 497 -43.55 15.25 13.22
CA PRO A 497 -42.97 15.69 14.48
C PRO A 497 -43.65 16.96 15.03
N SER A 498 -44.39 17.66 14.19
CA SER A 498 -45.36 18.70 14.51
C SER A 498 -46.31 18.88 13.32
N PHE A 499 -47.43 19.57 13.55
CA PHE A 499 -48.37 19.98 12.50
C PHE A 499 -48.26 21.48 12.21
N ASP A 500 -48.68 21.89 11.01
CA ASP A 500 -48.76 23.28 10.56
C ASP A 500 -50.14 23.59 9.93
N PRO A 501 -50.51 24.87 9.71
CA PRO A 501 -51.79 25.23 9.10
C PRO A 501 -52.03 24.68 7.69
N ASN A 502 -50.98 24.20 7.01
CA ASN A 502 -51.06 23.59 5.68
C ASN A 502 -51.14 22.06 5.73
N SER A 503 -51.08 21.43 6.91
CA SER A 503 -50.98 19.96 7.02
C SER A 503 -52.23 19.24 6.48
N CYS A 504 -53.39 19.92 6.49
CA CYS A 504 -54.63 19.46 5.86
C CYS A 504 -54.76 19.80 4.35
N THR A 505 -53.83 20.58 3.77
CA THR A 505 -53.87 21.04 2.36
C THR A 505 -52.67 20.58 1.53
N ASN A 506 -51.55 20.24 2.18
CA ASN A 506 -50.34 19.67 1.58
C ASN A 506 -50.52 18.24 1.02
N GLY A 507 -51.70 17.65 1.18
CA GLY A 507 -52.07 16.33 0.62
C GLY A 507 -51.61 15.12 1.44
N SER A 508 -50.81 15.31 2.50
CA SER A 508 -50.32 14.21 3.37
C SER A 508 -51.37 13.67 4.36
N LEU A 509 -52.39 14.46 4.67
CA LEU A 509 -53.49 14.12 5.57
C LEU A 509 -54.83 14.44 4.92
N ILE A 510 -55.82 13.56 5.13
CA ILE A 510 -57.21 13.74 4.73
C ILE A 510 -57.98 14.22 5.96
N CYS A 511 -58.11 15.54 6.12
CA CYS A 511 -58.86 16.17 7.22
C CYS A 511 -60.34 16.32 6.87
N MET A 512 -61.23 15.89 7.77
CA MET A 512 -62.68 15.85 7.55
C MET A 512 -63.47 16.27 8.80
N GLY A 513 -64.68 16.81 8.61
CA GLY A 513 -65.53 17.26 9.72
C GLY A 513 -65.03 18.56 10.35
N SER A 514 -64.89 18.59 11.68
CA SER A 514 -64.43 19.78 12.44
C SER A 514 -62.90 19.94 12.53
N VAL A 515 -62.11 19.10 11.84
CA VAL A 515 -60.65 19.13 11.94
C VAL A 515 -60.07 20.44 11.43
N THR A 516 -59.18 21.05 12.20
CA THR A 516 -58.37 22.22 11.83
C THR A 516 -56.91 22.00 12.20
N ALA A 517 -55.98 22.59 11.44
CA ALA A 517 -54.55 22.51 11.72
C ALA A 517 -54.02 23.88 12.18
N GLY A 518 -53.26 23.87 13.28
CA GLY A 518 -52.64 25.05 13.88
C GLY A 518 -51.11 24.97 13.85
N ASN A 519 -50.44 25.99 14.37
CA ASN A 519 -48.98 25.95 14.55
C ASN A 519 -48.63 25.00 15.72
N GLY A 520 -48.15 23.80 15.39
CA GLY A 520 -47.68 22.79 16.35
C GLY A 520 -48.73 21.79 16.83
N TYR A 521 -49.93 21.77 16.23
CA TYR A 521 -50.99 20.81 16.59
C TYR A 521 -52.07 20.68 15.51
N LEU A 522 -52.73 19.53 15.50
CA LEU A 522 -53.97 19.27 14.78
C LEU A 522 -55.11 19.21 15.81
N SER A 523 -56.14 20.04 15.64
CA SER A 523 -57.32 20.09 16.50
C SER A 523 -58.47 19.33 15.83
N LEU A 524 -58.99 18.28 16.46
CA LEU A 524 -60.05 17.43 15.91
C LEU A 524 -61.45 18.03 16.17
N THR A 525 -61.64 18.66 17.32
CA THR A 525 -62.87 19.34 17.75
C THR A 525 -62.60 20.81 18.06
N PRO A 526 -63.54 21.76 17.81
CA PRO A 526 -63.21 23.19 17.82
C PRO A 526 -62.88 23.75 19.22
N GLU A 527 -61.94 24.71 19.26
CA GLU A 527 -61.46 25.34 20.49
C GLU A 527 -62.50 26.24 21.22
N PRO A 528 -62.29 26.54 22.52
CA PRO A 528 -63.13 27.47 23.28
C PRO A 528 -63.00 28.94 22.82
N ASN A 529 -63.87 29.36 21.91
CA ASN A 529 -64.00 30.77 21.52
C ASN A 529 -64.97 31.54 22.44
N ASN A 530 -64.45 32.53 23.18
CA ASN A 530 -65.20 33.32 24.18
C ASN A 530 -66.44 34.08 23.64
N ASN A 531 -66.57 34.24 22.32
CA ASN A 531 -67.60 35.08 21.67
C ASN A 531 -68.56 34.30 20.75
N SER A 532 -68.63 32.97 20.85
CA SER A 532 -69.51 32.14 20.00
C SER A 532 -70.28 31.08 20.79
N THR A 533 -71.46 30.69 20.29
CA THR A 533 -72.21 29.54 20.79
C THR A 533 -71.34 28.28 20.83
N SER A 534 -71.37 27.55 21.95
CA SER A 534 -70.55 26.36 22.17
C SER A 534 -70.61 25.36 21.00
N PRO A 535 -69.48 24.80 20.55
CA PRO A 535 -69.43 23.87 19.42
C PRO A 535 -69.90 22.45 19.83
N LEU A 536 -71.20 22.33 20.10
CA LEU A 536 -71.87 21.07 20.37
C LEU A 536 -72.04 20.25 19.09
N GLU A 537 -72.18 18.93 19.24
CA GLU A 537 -72.49 17.99 18.15
C GLU A 537 -71.53 18.17 16.96
N LYS A 538 -70.23 18.02 17.24
CA LYS A 538 -69.15 18.06 16.25
C LYS A 538 -68.46 16.69 16.17
N VAL A 539 -67.91 16.39 15.00
CA VAL A 539 -67.09 15.21 14.76
C VAL A 539 -65.92 15.63 13.86
N GLY A 540 -64.71 15.28 14.27
CA GLY A 540 -63.50 15.38 13.46
C GLY A 540 -62.98 13.99 13.08
N ARG A 541 -62.46 13.85 11.87
CA ARG A 541 -61.75 12.65 11.41
C ARG A 541 -60.57 13.08 10.55
N VAL A 542 -59.38 12.58 10.88
CA VAL A 542 -58.17 12.74 10.08
C VAL A 542 -57.64 11.36 9.73
N LEU A 543 -57.19 11.18 8.49
CA LEU A 543 -56.54 9.96 8.03
C LEU A 543 -55.21 10.30 7.35
N PHE A 544 -54.21 9.44 7.47
CA PHE A 544 -53.03 9.49 6.61
C PHE A 544 -53.44 9.17 5.17
N HIS A 545 -52.90 9.90 4.20
CA HIS A 545 -53.43 9.89 2.83
C HIS A 545 -53.19 8.61 2.02
N HIS A 546 -52.17 7.82 2.37
CA HIS A 546 -51.94 6.51 1.78
C HIS A 546 -52.48 5.40 2.70
N PRO A 547 -53.11 4.35 2.14
CA PRO A 547 -53.45 3.18 2.94
C PRO A 547 -52.18 2.40 3.31
N VAL A 548 -52.21 1.76 4.48
CA VAL A 548 -51.13 0.97 5.07
C VAL A 548 -51.55 -0.50 5.20
N VAL A 549 -50.58 -1.42 5.20
CA VAL A 549 -50.85 -2.84 5.43
C VAL A 549 -51.15 -3.07 6.91
N ALA A 550 -52.37 -3.53 7.21
CA ALA A 550 -52.81 -3.91 8.55
C ALA A 550 -52.47 -5.36 8.89
N TRP A 551 -52.58 -6.26 7.91
CA TRP A 551 -52.20 -7.66 8.04
C TRP A 551 -51.94 -8.32 6.66
N PRO A 552 -51.10 -9.37 6.59
CA PRO A 552 -50.19 -9.85 7.63
C PRO A 552 -49.05 -8.84 7.83
N ALA A 553 -48.97 -8.26 9.03
CA ALA A 553 -48.05 -7.17 9.37
C ALA A 553 -47.90 -7.07 10.89
N SER A 554 -46.84 -6.41 11.35
CA SER A 554 -46.71 -5.86 12.71
C SER A 554 -46.59 -4.34 12.60
N PHE A 555 -47.19 -3.58 13.51
CA PHE A 555 -47.13 -2.11 13.47
C PHE A 555 -46.72 -1.52 14.83
N SER A 556 -46.19 -0.30 14.80
CA SER A 556 -45.95 0.52 15.98
C SER A 556 -46.38 1.95 15.68
N THR A 557 -47.12 2.56 16.59
CA THR A 557 -47.54 3.96 16.50
C THR A 557 -47.24 4.66 17.82
N THR A 558 -46.81 5.90 17.76
CA THR A 558 -46.57 6.75 18.93
C THR A 558 -47.00 8.16 18.60
N PHE A 559 -47.79 8.78 19.48
CA PHE A 559 -48.31 10.12 19.28
C PHE A 559 -48.51 10.81 20.63
N THR A 560 -48.37 12.14 20.65
CA THR A 560 -48.70 12.95 21.83
C THR A 560 -50.02 13.68 21.62
N ILE A 561 -50.96 13.50 22.55
CA ILE A 561 -52.24 14.21 22.58
C ILE A 561 -52.29 15.28 23.68
N ARG A 562 -53.29 16.15 23.59
CA ARG A 562 -53.79 16.96 24.70
C ARG A 562 -55.32 17.02 24.58
N ILE A 563 -56.02 16.57 25.61
CA ILE A 563 -57.47 16.76 25.75
C ILE A 563 -57.69 17.83 26.82
N SER A 564 -58.61 18.76 26.61
CA SER A 564 -58.87 19.87 27.55
C SER A 564 -60.36 20.23 27.62
N PRO A 565 -60.98 20.20 28.82
CA PRO A 565 -62.37 20.60 29.01
C PRO A 565 -62.52 22.11 28.83
N PHE A 566 -63.74 22.55 28.54
CA PHE A 566 -64.03 23.96 28.32
C PHE A 566 -63.95 24.80 29.63
N PRO A 567 -63.58 26.09 29.56
CA PRO A 567 -63.53 26.95 30.73
C PRO A 567 -64.86 27.00 31.50
N ASN A 568 -64.80 26.69 32.80
CA ASN A 568 -65.93 26.64 33.74
C ASN A 568 -66.93 25.47 33.57
N SER A 569 -66.62 24.40 32.82
CA SER A 569 -67.40 23.16 32.91
C SER A 569 -66.78 22.13 33.86
N ASN A 570 -67.56 21.64 34.83
CA ASN A 570 -67.19 20.49 35.68
C ASN A 570 -67.46 19.14 34.98
N VAL A 571 -67.68 19.17 33.67
CA VAL A 571 -68.00 18.02 32.81
C VAL A 571 -67.16 18.16 31.54
N SER A 572 -66.59 17.06 31.10
CA SER A 572 -65.84 16.87 29.85
C SER A 572 -66.77 16.46 28.70
N GLY A 573 -66.22 16.45 27.48
CA GLY A 573 -66.86 15.84 26.33
C GLY A 573 -66.64 14.33 26.32
N ASP A 574 -66.94 13.74 25.17
CA ASP A 574 -67.08 12.29 24.96
C ASP A 574 -65.78 11.61 24.45
N GLY A 575 -64.65 12.32 24.41
CA GLY A 575 -63.32 11.76 24.10
C GLY A 575 -62.87 11.73 22.62
N MET A 576 -61.81 10.94 22.38
CA MET A 576 -61.21 10.72 21.05
C MET A 576 -60.71 9.28 20.86
N ALA A 577 -60.42 8.88 19.62
CA ALA A 577 -59.85 7.57 19.31
C ALA A 577 -58.78 7.61 18.21
N PHE A 578 -57.81 6.69 18.29
CA PHE A 578 -56.92 6.34 17.18
C PHE A 578 -57.50 5.15 16.41
N ILE A 579 -57.54 5.21 15.08
CA ILE A 579 -58.33 4.30 14.24
C ILE A 579 -57.56 3.67 13.07
N PHE A 580 -57.93 2.42 12.76
CA PHE A 580 -57.68 1.72 11.50
C PHE A 580 -59.02 1.66 10.74
N ALA A 581 -59.11 2.38 9.62
CA ALA A 581 -60.32 2.53 8.83
C ALA A 581 -60.31 1.70 7.54
N GLN A 582 -61.40 0.96 7.28
CA GLN A 582 -61.62 0.21 6.04
C GLN A 582 -61.52 1.06 4.75
N ASP A 583 -61.77 2.37 4.83
CA ASP A 583 -61.83 3.30 3.72
C ASP A 583 -61.46 4.73 4.16
N ASN A 584 -61.44 5.66 3.20
CA ASN A 584 -61.14 7.08 3.43
C ASN A 584 -62.40 7.97 3.54
N ALA A 585 -63.56 7.39 3.89
CA ALA A 585 -64.79 8.16 4.07
C ALA A 585 -64.78 8.99 5.37
N SER A 586 -65.67 9.98 5.41
CA SER A 586 -66.03 10.73 6.62
C SER A 586 -66.63 9.82 7.69
N SER A 587 -66.58 10.22 8.96
CA SER A 587 -67.25 9.52 10.05
C SER A 587 -68.74 9.25 9.75
N PRO A 588 -69.32 8.15 10.27
CA PRO A 588 -70.71 7.80 10.00
C PRO A 588 -71.71 8.92 10.36
N PRO A 589 -72.87 9.00 9.68
CA PRO A 589 -73.94 9.91 10.09
C PRO A 589 -74.36 9.66 11.54
N SER A 590 -74.60 10.74 12.29
CA SER A 590 -74.96 10.69 13.72
C SER A 590 -73.93 10.02 14.64
N SER A 591 -72.64 10.12 14.30
CA SER A 591 -71.50 9.64 15.12
C SER A 591 -71.03 10.64 16.20
N THR A 592 -71.87 11.62 16.56
CA THR A 592 -71.63 12.63 17.59
C THR A 592 -71.79 12.07 19.01
N GLY A 593 -71.12 12.70 19.99
CA GLY A 593 -71.13 12.26 21.39
C GLY A 593 -70.43 10.91 21.58
N SER A 594 -70.99 10.05 22.43
CA SER A 594 -70.57 8.67 22.76
C SER A 594 -70.59 7.65 21.60
N TYR A 595 -70.33 8.12 20.38
CA TYR A 595 -70.02 7.35 19.17
C TYR A 595 -68.63 7.72 18.61
N LEU A 596 -67.96 8.72 19.22
CA LEU A 596 -66.56 9.13 19.02
C LEU A 596 -66.16 9.54 17.59
N GLY A 597 -67.08 9.55 16.63
CA GLY A 597 -66.76 9.62 15.20
C GLY A 597 -66.29 8.28 14.59
N ILE A 598 -66.32 7.19 15.35
CA ILE A 598 -65.90 5.84 14.94
C ILE A 598 -67.06 5.11 14.23
N LEU A 599 -68.19 5.01 14.92
CA LEU A 599 -69.41 4.29 14.53
C LEU A 599 -70.63 5.22 14.58
N GLY A 600 -71.81 4.72 14.22
CA GLY A 600 -73.07 5.43 14.43
C GLY A 600 -74.24 4.44 14.59
N PRO A 601 -75.45 4.92 14.99
CA PRO A 601 -76.59 4.05 15.32
C PRO A 601 -77.03 3.06 14.23
N SER A 602 -76.68 3.34 12.97
CA SER A 602 -77.01 2.50 11.80
C SER A 602 -75.82 1.71 11.23
N THR A 603 -74.61 1.86 11.76
CA THR A 603 -73.38 1.19 11.29
C THR A 603 -72.72 0.27 12.33
N GLN A 604 -73.27 0.23 13.54
CA GLN A 604 -72.86 -0.66 14.63
C GLN A 604 -73.35 -2.11 14.39
N GLY A 605 -72.53 -3.10 14.76
CA GLY A 605 -72.88 -4.52 14.73
C GLY A 605 -73.82 -4.95 15.87
N SER A 606 -74.58 -6.03 15.68
CA SER A 606 -75.51 -6.52 16.70
C SER A 606 -74.79 -7.25 17.86
N PRO A 607 -75.10 -7.02 19.15
CA PRO A 607 -74.37 -7.61 20.28
C PRO A 607 -74.49 -9.14 20.49
N LYS A 608 -75.06 -9.91 19.56
CA LYS A 608 -75.48 -11.31 19.79
C LYS A 608 -74.94 -12.35 18.80
N SER A 609 -73.91 -12.02 18.03
CA SER A 609 -73.26 -12.96 17.12
C SER A 609 -71.72 -12.92 17.25
N PRO A 610 -71.12 -13.79 18.07
CA PRO A 610 -69.69 -14.10 17.94
C PRO A 610 -69.47 -14.71 16.55
N LEU A 611 -68.58 -14.15 15.73
CA LEU A 611 -68.46 -14.50 14.31
C LEU A 611 -67.76 -15.85 14.03
N LYS A 612 -67.97 -16.85 14.88
CA LYS A 612 -67.42 -18.20 14.68
C LYS A 612 -68.21 -18.94 13.62
N HIS A 613 -67.55 -19.14 12.48
CA HIS A 613 -67.92 -19.92 11.29
C HIS A 613 -68.71 -19.22 10.16
N TYR A 614 -67.92 -18.73 9.19
CA TYR A 614 -67.98 -19.19 7.80
C TYR A 614 -69.00 -18.56 6.82
N THR A 615 -68.84 -17.27 6.56
CA THR A 615 -68.72 -16.77 5.17
C THR A 615 -67.72 -15.60 5.11
N LYS A 616 -66.83 -15.55 4.11
CA LYS A 616 -65.98 -14.37 3.85
C LYS A 616 -66.79 -13.27 3.11
N SER A 617 -67.86 -12.82 3.75
CA SER A 617 -68.76 -11.76 3.28
C SER A 617 -69.34 -11.02 4.48
N PHE A 618 -68.77 -9.86 4.81
CA PHE A 618 -69.20 -9.04 5.94
C PHE A 618 -70.66 -8.56 5.78
N PRO A 619 -71.43 -8.38 6.88
CA PRO A 619 -72.81 -7.93 6.82
C PRO A 619 -72.92 -6.50 6.25
N CYS A 620 -73.73 -6.34 5.22
CA CYS A 620 -73.89 -5.08 4.50
C CYS A 620 -74.41 -3.96 5.43
N GLY A 621 -73.65 -2.87 5.53
CA GLY A 621 -73.98 -1.69 6.34
C GLY A 621 -73.19 -1.57 7.65
N VAL A 622 -72.56 -2.65 8.14
CA VAL A 622 -71.66 -2.56 9.31
C VAL A 622 -70.30 -2.06 8.88
N VAL A 623 -69.74 -1.13 9.65
CA VAL A 623 -68.44 -0.51 9.41
C VAL A 623 -67.34 -1.32 10.13
N GLN A 624 -66.32 -1.77 9.39
CA GLN A 624 -65.13 -2.43 9.91
C GLN A 624 -64.07 -1.39 10.26
N GLN A 625 -63.80 -1.20 11.54
CA GLN A 625 -62.64 -0.47 12.04
C GLN A 625 -62.00 -1.26 13.18
N LEU A 626 -60.76 -0.94 13.51
CA LEU A 626 -60.23 -1.13 14.87
C LEU A 626 -60.03 0.28 15.42
N ALA A 627 -60.52 0.55 16.62
CA ALA A 627 -60.23 1.80 17.32
C ALA A 627 -59.63 1.53 18.70
N VAL A 628 -58.76 2.43 19.14
CA VAL A 628 -58.36 2.56 20.53
C VAL A 628 -58.96 3.86 21.04
N GLU A 629 -60.01 3.75 21.84
CA GLU A 629 -60.75 4.87 22.41
C GLU A 629 -60.09 5.39 23.70
N LEU A 630 -60.18 6.71 23.90
CA LEU A 630 -59.64 7.44 25.04
C LEU A 630 -60.78 8.34 25.55
N ASP A 631 -61.61 7.77 26.41
CA ASP A 631 -62.89 8.35 26.81
C ASP A 631 -62.77 9.19 28.09
N THR A 632 -63.31 10.39 28.00
CA THR A 632 -63.37 11.42 29.05
C THR A 632 -64.77 11.56 29.66
N TYR A 633 -65.79 10.85 29.17
CA TYR A 633 -67.16 10.84 29.68
C TYR A 633 -67.53 9.51 30.35
N LYS A 634 -68.71 9.43 30.97
CA LYS A 634 -69.30 8.16 31.44
C LYS A 634 -70.75 8.01 31.00
N ASN A 635 -70.95 7.15 30.01
CA ASN A 635 -72.17 6.49 29.60
C ASN A 635 -72.51 5.28 30.51
N GLU A 636 -73.54 4.51 30.16
CA GLU A 636 -74.06 3.42 31.00
C GLU A 636 -73.22 2.14 30.96
N TRP A 637 -72.32 2.00 29.97
CA TRP A 637 -71.51 0.80 29.72
C TRP A 637 -70.05 0.93 30.21
N ASP A 638 -69.57 2.14 30.51
CA ASP A 638 -68.13 2.38 30.75
C ASP A 638 -67.69 2.05 32.18
N PRO A 639 -66.40 1.71 32.40
CA PRO A 639 -65.82 1.60 33.73
C PRO A 639 -65.95 2.91 34.53
N ASP A 640 -65.44 4.01 33.98
CA ASP A 640 -65.53 5.37 34.54
C ASP A 640 -65.15 6.43 33.49
N ALA A 641 -65.14 7.71 33.89
CA ALA A 641 -64.90 8.86 33.01
C ALA A 641 -63.42 9.19 32.73
N ASN A 642 -62.54 8.19 32.78
CA ASN A 642 -61.12 8.31 32.47
C ASN A 642 -60.59 6.90 32.12
N HIS A 643 -61.01 6.38 30.97
CA HIS A 643 -60.77 4.98 30.60
C HIS A 643 -60.22 4.84 29.17
N ILE A 644 -59.63 3.68 28.88
CA ILE A 644 -59.11 3.30 27.56
C ILE A 644 -59.78 2.02 27.10
N GLY A 645 -60.18 1.97 25.82
CA GLY A 645 -60.88 0.82 25.24
C GLY A 645 -60.35 0.40 23.87
N ILE A 646 -60.82 -0.76 23.40
CA ILE A 646 -60.53 -1.32 22.09
C ILE A 646 -61.85 -1.68 21.40
N ASP A 647 -62.23 -0.91 20.38
CA ASP A 647 -63.45 -1.14 19.61
C ASP A 647 -63.20 -1.80 18.27
N THR A 648 -64.23 -2.48 17.79
CA THR A 648 -64.26 -3.04 16.43
C THR A 648 -65.58 -2.71 15.74
N ILE A 649 -66.66 -3.36 16.15
CA ILE A 649 -68.01 -3.19 15.59
C ILE A 649 -69.04 -2.65 16.59
N SER A 650 -68.67 -2.39 17.85
CA SER A 650 -69.64 -1.99 18.90
C SER A 650 -69.04 -1.25 20.10
N ILE A 651 -69.19 0.08 20.13
CA ILE A 651 -68.83 0.95 21.27
C ILE A 651 -69.63 0.69 22.56
N ILE A 652 -70.80 0.04 22.47
CA ILE A 652 -71.59 -0.38 23.64
C ILE A 652 -71.03 -1.67 24.27
N ASN A 653 -70.12 -2.36 23.58
CA ASN A 653 -69.52 -3.64 23.99
C ASN A 653 -68.08 -3.71 23.44
N PRO A 654 -67.14 -2.89 23.95
CA PRO A 654 -65.75 -2.91 23.50
C PRO A 654 -65.12 -4.29 23.73
N VAL A 655 -64.10 -4.60 22.93
CA VAL A 655 -63.36 -5.89 22.99
C VAL A 655 -62.56 -6.01 24.29
N ALA A 656 -62.05 -4.87 24.78
CA ALA A 656 -61.58 -4.68 26.15
C ALA A 656 -61.69 -3.20 26.53
N ALA A 657 -61.86 -2.90 27.82
CA ALA A 657 -61.83 -1.55 28.37
C ALA A 657 -61.24 -1.58 29.79
N GLU A 658 -60.38 -0.62 30.13
CA GLU A 658 -59.66 -0.53 31.40
C GLU A 658 -59.61 0.90 31.95
N SER A 659 -59.63 1.03 33.28
CA SER A 659 -59.62 2.32 33.97
C SER A 659 -58.21 2.90 34.07
N LEU A 660 -57.99 4.13 33.59
CA LEU A 660 -56.69 4.81 33.71
C LEU A 660 -56.45 5.37 35.13
N ASN A 661 -57.47 5.41 36.00
CA ASN A 661 -57.33 6.01 37.34
C ASN A 661 -56.26 5.32 38.22
N ALA A 662 -56.01 4.03 38.02
CA ALA A 662 -54.95 3.30 38.72
C ALA A 662 -53.52 3.68 38.25
N THR A 663 -53.39 4.27 37.06
CA THR A 663 -52.11 4.67 36.45
C THR A 663 -51.63 6.06 36.88
N GLY A 664 -52.53 6.88 37.46
CA GLY A 664 -52.28 8.30 37.74
C GLY A 664 -52.37 9.22 36.51
N ILE A 665 -52.74 8.70 35.34
CA ILE A 665 -53.00 9.47 34.13
C ILE A 665 -54.48 9.89 34.11
N ASP A 666 -54.73 11.18 34.01
CA ASP A 666 -56.03 11.79 33.75
C ASP A 666 -56.05 12.39 32.33
N LEU A 667 -56.88 11.83 31.46
CA LEU A 667 -57.03 12.23 30.06
C LEU A 667 -57.39 13.71 29.89
N LYS A 668 -58.32 14.22 30.71
CA LYS A 668 -58.86 15.60 30.63
C LYS A 668 -58.04 16.62 31.42
N SER A 669 -56.86 16.24 31.91
CA SER A 669 -55.98 17.10 32.72
C SER A 669 -55.38 18.32 31.98
N GLY A 670 -55.55 18.44 30.67
CA GLY A 670 -54.79 19.39 29.84
C GLY A 670 -53.29 19.07 29.72
N ARG A 671 -52.82 17.99 30.36
CA ARG A 671 -51.49 17.39 30.20
C ARG A 671 -51.19 17.11 28.72
N ASN A 672 -49.93 17.26 28.29
CA ASN A 672 -49.47 16.52 27.11
C ASN A 672 -49.33 15.05 27.52
N ILE A 673 -50.07 14.14 26.88
CA ILE A 673 -50.06 12.70 27.16
C ILE A 673 -49.47 12.00 25.94
N LYS A 674 -48.42 11.21 26.13
CA LYS A 674 -47.83 10.38 25.09
C LYS A 674 -48.44 8.98 25.15
N VAL A 675 -48.92 8.53 24.01
CA VAL A 675 -49.51 7.20 23.80
C VAL A 675 -48.62 6.44 22.82
N ARG A 676 -48.38 5.16 23.11
CA ARG A 676 -47.69 4.21 22.24
C ARG A 676 -48.53 2.95 22.13
N ILE A 677 -48.70 2.44 20.91
CA ILE A 677 -49.44 1.22 20.62
C ILE A 677 -48.56 0.36 19.71
N ASP A 678 -48.20 -0.83 20.17
CA ASP A 678 -47.45 -1.84 19.41
C ASP A 678 -48.35 -3.03 19.11
N TYR A 679 -48.30 -3.56 17.89
CA TYR A 679 -49.00 -4.77 17.49
C TYR A 679 -48.06 -5.80 16.91
N HIS A 680 -47.99 -6.95 17.57
CA HIS A 680 -47.16 -8.09 17.19
C HIS A 680 -47.96 -9.09 16.33
N GLY A 681 -47.89 -8.96 15.01
CA GLY A 681 -48.71 -9.74 14.05
C GLY A 681 -48.54 -11.27 14.08
N TRP A 682 -47.42 -11.76 14.62
CA TRP A 682 -47.21 -13.18 14.93
C TRP A 682 -47.88 -13.62 16.24
N LYS A 683 -47.82 -12.80 17.29
CA LYS A 683 -48.43 -13.08 18.61
C LYS A 683 -49.94 -12.79 18.64
N LYS A 684 -50.46 -12.04 17.66
CA LYS A 684 -51.79 -11.39 17.68
C LYS A 684 -52.00 -10.46 18.88
N LEU A 685 -50.92 -9.95 19.47
CA LEU A 685 -50.95 -9.16 20.69
C LEU A 685 -50.85 -7.67 20.36
N LEU A 686 -51.81 -6.89 20.86
CA LEU A 686 -51.84 -5.43 20.85
C LEU A 686 -51.46 -4.95 22.26
N GLU A 687 -50.38 -4.19 22.38
CA GLU A 687 -49.87 -3.67 23.66
C GLU A 687 -49.93 -2.14 23.65
N ILE A 688 -50.67 -1.55 24.59
CA ILE A 688 -50.90 -0.10 24.69
C ILE A 688 -50.20 0.43 25.94
N SER A 689 -49.41 1.49 25.77
CA SER A 689 -48.66 2.14 26.84
C SER A 689 -48.84 3.66 26.82
N MET A 690 -48.93 4.29 27.99
CA MET A 690 -49.18 5.72 28.15
C MET A 690 -48.33 6.34 29.25
N ALA A 691 -48.06 7.64 29.14
CA ALA A 691 -47.52 8.49 30.20
C ALA A 691 -47.79 9.96 29.91
N TYR A 692 -47.59 10.85 30.89
CA TYR A 692 -47.42 12.27 30.59
C TYR A 692 -46.08 12.51 29.87
N SER A 693 -46.05 13.50 28.98
CA SER A 693 -44.85 13.78 28.18
C SER A 693 -43.69 14.27 29.06
N GLY A 694 -42.65 13.43 29.18
CA GLY A 694 -41.51 13.60 30.08
C GLY A 694 -41.33 12.42 31.04
N ASP A 695 -42.42 11.72 31.36
CA ASP A 695 -42.43 10.56 32.26
C ASP A 695 -42.25 9.23 31.48
N MET A 696 -41.94 8.14 32.20
CA MET A 696 -41.74 6.81 31.59
C MET A 696 -43.09 6.17 31.22
N LEU A 697 -43.19 5.63 30.00
CA LEU A 697 -44.38 4.90 29.52
C LEU A 697 -44.70 3.70 30.43
N VAL A 698 -45.98 3.60 30.83
CA VAL A 698 -46.54 2.47 31.58
C VAL A 698 -47.50 1.71 30.67
N SER A 699 -47.43 0.38 30.64
CA SER A 699 -48.42 -0.45 29.92
C SER A 699 -49.78 -0.35 30.62
N VAL A 700 -50.83 0.00 29.88
CA VAL A 700 -52.18 0.25 30.41
C VAL A 700 -53.20 -0.79 29.97
N LEU A 701 -53.06 -1.36 28.78
CA LEU A 701 -53.98 -2.36 28.23
C LEU A 701 -53.25 -3.23 27.19
N ASN A 702 -53.24 -4.55 27.41
CA ASN A 702 -52.68 -5.53 26.48
C ASN A 702 -53.78 -6.55 26.12
N HIS A 703 -54.05 -6.76 24.83
CA HIS A 703 -55.14 -7.63 24.37
C HIS A 703 -54.79 -8.43 23.11
N PHE A 704 -55.38 -9.61 22.94
CA PHE A 704 -55.19 -10.44 21.74
C PHE A 704 -56.25 -10.11 20.67
N VAL A 705 -55.81 -9.56 19.53
CA VAL A 705 -56.66 -9.09 18.43
C VAL A 705 -56.26 -9.76 17.11
N GLU A 706 -57.19 -10.47 16.48
CA GLU A 706 -56.98 -11.07 15.17
C GLU A 706 -57.38 -10.11 14.05
N MET A 707 -56.41 -9.35 13.54
CA MET A 707 -56.62 -8.31 12.53
C MET A 707 -57.30 -8.79 11.24
N GLU A 708 -57.16 -10.07 10.85
CA GLU A 708 -57.83 -10.64 9.66
C GLU A 708 -59.36 -10.70 9.80
N ASP A 709 -59.87 -10.91 11.00
CA ASP A 709 -61.31 -10.90 11.28
C ASP A 709 -61.86 -9.51 11.61
N THR A 710 -60.98 -8.49 11.73
CA THR A 710 -61.31 -7.16 12.27
C THR A 710 -61.37 -6.07 11.21
N VAL A 711 -60.39 -6.01 10.30
CA VAL A 711 -60.28 -4.98 9.24
C VAL A 711 -59.78 -5.58 7.93
N PRO A 712 -59.94 -4.91 6.77
CA PRO A 712 -59.26 -5.28 5.54
C PRO A 712 -57.72 -5.32 5.69
N SER A 713 -57.03 -6.03 4.81
CA SER A 713 -55.55 -6.12 4.83
C SER A 713 -54.84 -4.80 4.51
N SER A 714 -55.55 -3.86 3.86
CA SER A 714 -55.10 -2.50 3.53
C SER A 714 -56.11 -1.49 4.06
N VAL A 715 -55.67 -0.55 4.88
CA VAL A 715 -56.53 0.37 5.66
C VAL A 715 -55.97 1.79 5.68
N PHE A 716 -56.79 2.78 5.99
CA PHE A 716 -56.32 4.13 6.33
C PHE A 716 -56.17 4.27 7.84
N VAL A 717 -55.04 4.78 8.33
CA VAL A 717 -54.81 5.02 9.77
C VAL A 717 -54.96 6.49 10.12
N GLY A 718 -55.38 6.81 11.34
CA GLY A 718 -55.51 8.20 11.79
C GLY A 718 -56.28 8.35 13.10
N PHE A 719 -56.99 9.47 13.26
CA PHE A 719 -57.69 9.81 14.49
C PHE A 719 -59.11 10.30 14.22
N THR A 720 -59.98 10.13 15.21
CA THR A 720 -61.31 10.72 15.23
C THR A 720 -61.67 11.20 16.63
N ALA A 721 -62.54 12.18 16.75
CA ALA A 721 -63.03 12.70 18.02
C ALA A 721 -64.41 13.31 17.84
N ALA A 722 -65.21 13.33 18.91
CA ALA A 722 -66.56 13.91 18.88
C ALA A 722 -66.82 14.84 20.08
N THR A 723 -67.83 15.68 19.94
CA THR A 723 -68.50 16.34 21.07
C THR A 723 -70.00 16.06 21.00
N GLY A 724 -70.60 15.73 22.12
CA GLY A 724 -72.04 15.63 22.32
C GLY A 724 -72.61 16.96 22.79
N ARG A 725 -73.26 16.92 23.97
CA ARG A 725 -73.86 18.10 24.63
C ARG A 725 -72.89 18.90 25.49
N VAL A 726 -71.66 18.40 25.66
CA VAL A 726 -70.58 19.07 26.39
C VAL A 726 -69.39 19.24 25.43
N PRO A 727 -68.82 20.45 25.31
CA PRO A 727 -67.71 20.70 24.40
C PRO A 727 -66.35 20.41 25.06
N GLU A 728 -65.43 19.86 24.27
CA GLU A 728 -64.06 19.52 24.67
C GLU A 728 -63.13 19.62 23.46
N SER A 729 -61.88 20.06 23.67
CA SER A 729 -60.89 20.22 22.60
C SER A 729 -59.89 19.06 22.59
N HIS A 730 -59.83 18.31 21.49
CA HIS A 730 -58.97 17.14 21.28
C HIS A 730 -57.85 17.47 20.30
N HIS A 731 -56.61 17.62 20.80
CA HIS A 731 -55.45 18.01 20.00
C HIS A 731 -54.45 16.85 19.87
N VAL A 732 -53.92 16.64 18.66
CA VAL A 732 -52.74 15.79 18.39
C VAL A 732 -51.55 16.71 18.12
N LEU A 733 -50.43 16.50 18.79
CA LEU A 733 -49.25 17.40 18.75
C LEU A 733 -48.14 16.84 17.85
N ASP A 734 -47.89 15.54 17.96
CA ASP A 734 -46.96 14.77 17.14
C ASP A 734 -47.54 13.38 16.86
N TRP A 735 -47.13 12.74 15.76
CA TRP A 735 -47.54 11.38 15.40
C TRP A 735 -46.50 10.68 14.53
N THR A 736 -46.06 9.49 14.93
CA THR A 736 -45.20 8.58 14.16
C THR A 736 -45.87 7.22 14.04
N PHE A 737 -45.82 6.61 12.85
CA PHE A 737 -46.39 5.31 12.56
C PHE A 737 -45.42 4.50 11.68
N SER A 738 -45.24 3.22 11.99
CA SER A 738 -44.54 2.25 11.16
C SER A 738 -45.34 0.95 11.02
N THR A 739 -45.36 0.37 9.82
CA THR A 739 -45.84 -1.00 9.60
C THR A 739 -44.78 -1.82 8.86
N ILE A 740 -44.62 -3.07 9.30
CA ILE A 740 -43.71 -4.07 8.76
C ILE A 740 -44.56 -5.23 8.26
N PRO A 741 -44.80 -5.37 6.94
CA PRO A 741 -45.44 -6.54 6.37
C PRO A 741 -44.73 -7.83 6.80
N LEU A 742 -45.50 -8.88 7.08
CA LEU A 742 -44.97 -10.21 7.43
C LEU A 742 -45.03 -11.13 6.20
N PRO A 743 -44.00 -11.96 5.97
CA PRO A 743 -43.97 -12.85 4.81
C PRO A 743 -45.07 -13.91 4.91
N ASP A 744 -45.88 -14.03 3.86
CA ASP A 744 -46.98 -14.99 3.78
C ASP A 744 -46.46 -16.42 3.62
N LEU A 745 -46.41 -17.14 4.75
CA LEU A 745 -46.03 -18.55 4.84
C LEU A 745 -47.09 -19.52 4.29
N ASN A 746 -48.33 -19.07 4.11
CA ASN A 746 -49.48 -19.92 3.76
C ASN A 746 -49.81 -19.91 2.27
N ASN A 747 -49.25 -18.99 1.47
CA ASN A 747 -49.47 -19.01 0.04
C ASN A 747 -48.92 -20.31 -0.58
N HIS A 748 -49.84 -21.14 -1.07
CA HIS A 748 -49.54 -22.43 -1.69
C HIS A 748 -49.04 -22.25 -3.14
N GLY A 749 -48.06 -21.35 -3.30
CA GLY A 749 -47.33 -21.11 -4.54
C GLY A 749 -46.88 -22.43 -5.16
N SER A 750 -46.94 -22.49 -6.49
CA SER A 750 -46.95 -23.75 -7.21
C SER A 750 -45.68 -24.58 -6.98
N LYS A 751 -45.73 -25.87 -7.30
CA LYS A 751 -44.53 -26.72 -7.34
C LYS A 751 -43.39 -26.08 -8.15
N TYR A 752 -43.73 -25.28 -9.15
CA TYR A 752 -42.78 -24.55 -9.99
C TYR A 752 -41.98 -23.52 -9.20
N ASP A 753 -42.63 -22.73 -8.33
CA ASP A 753 -42.00 -21.61 -7.63
C ASP A 753 -41.11 -22.08 -6.48
N LYS A 754 -41.57 -23.06 -5.67
CA LYS A 754 -40.72 -23.69 -4.66
C LYS A 754 -39.50 -24.35 -5.30
N MET A 755 -39.66 -24.98 -6.47
CA MET A 755 -38.56 -25.57 -7.24
C MET A 755 -37.64 -24.49 -7.86
N LYS A 756 -38.17 -23.32 -8.23
CA LYS A 756 -37.41 -22.16 -8.73
C LYS A 756 -36.52 -21.57 -7.64
N THR A 757 -37.06 -21.34 -6.44
CA THR A 757 -36.31 -20.81 -5.29
C THR A 757 -35.25 -21.80 -4.82
N ILE A 758 -35.57 -23.10 -4.76
CA ILE A 758 -34.58 -24.15 -4.49
C ILE A 758 -33.48 -24.14 -5.56
N LEU A 759 -33.81 -24.05 -6.85
CA LEU A 759 -32.81 -24.01 -7.93
C LEU A 759 -31.92 -22.76 -7.84
N LEU A 760 -32.49 -21.59 -7.54
CA LEU A 760 -31.78 -20.32 -7.38
C LEU A 760 -30.79 -20.31 -6.21
N ILE A 761 -31.06 -21.05 -5.13
CA ILE A 761 -30.17 -21.13 -3.96
C ILE A 761 -29.18 -22.30 -4.10
N VAL A 762 -29.66 -23.47 -4.51
CA VAL A 762 -28.88 -24.72 -4.53
C VAL A 762 -27.92 -24.79 -5.71
N VAL A 763 -28.24 -24.23 -6.89
CA VAL A 763 -27.31 -24.27 -8.03
C VAL A 763 -26.06 -23.41 -7.77
N PRO A 764 -26.14 -22.15 -7.29
CA PRO A 764 -24.96 -21.39 -6.89
C PRO A 764 -24.16 -22.06 -5.76
N LEU A 765 -24.83 -22.64 -4.75
CA LEU A 765 -24.14 -23.37 -3.68
C LEU A 765 -23.39 -24.61 -4.19
N ILE A 766 -24.02 -25.44 -5.03
CA ILE A 766 -23.38 -26.63 -5.61
C ILE A 766 -22.25 -26.22 -6.57
N MET A 767 -22.44 -25.18 -7.39
CA MET A 767 -21.40 -24.68 -8.29
C MET A 767 -20.21 -24.08 -7.51
N GLY A 768 -20.47 -23.32 -6.45
CA GLY A 768 -19.44 -22.81 -5.53
C GLY A 768 -18.67 -23.96 -4.86
N LEU A 769 -19.38 -24.96 -4.34
CA LEU A 769 -18.77 -26.14 -3.73
C LEU A 769 -17.94 -26.96 -4.74
N LEU A 770 -18.41 -27.10 -5.99
CA LEU A 770 -17.67 -27.74 -7.08
C LEU A 770 -16.42 -26.95 -7.48
N ILE A 771 -16.50 -25.62 -7.60
CA ILE A 771 -15.34 -24.77 -7.89
C ILE A 771 -14.31 -24.87 -6.76
N VAL A 772 -14.75 -24.79 -5.50
CA VAL A 772 -13.89 -25.01 -4.34
C VAL A 772 -13.26 -26.41 -4.40
N LEU A 773 -14.04 -27.47 -4.63
CA LEU A 773 -13.52 -28.84 -4.68
C LEU A 773 -12.52 -29.05 -5.84
N ILE A 774 -12.78 -28.48 -7.02
CA ILE A 774 -11.91 -28.55 -8.20
C ILE A 774 -10.61 -27.74 -8.00
N CYS A 775 -10.66 -26.59 -7.33
CA CYS A 775 -9.46 -25.81 -6.99
C CYS A 775 -8.69 -26.41 -5.80
N PHE A 776 -9.37 -27.04 -4.84
CA PHE A 776 -8.77 -27.56 -3.63
C PHE A 776 -8.25 -29.00 -3.77
N LEU A 777 -8.84 -29.87 -4.61
CA LEU A 777 -8.34 -31.24 -4.82
C LEU A 777 -6.89 -31.30 -5.36
N PRO A 778 -6.48 -30.52 -6.39
CA PRO A 778 -5.09 -30.44 -6.82
C PRO A 778 -4.20 -29.84 -5.73
N SER A 779 -4.68 -28.80 -5.04
CA SER A 779 -3.96 -28.08 -4.00
C SER A 779 -3.69 -28.94 -2.77
N PHE A 780 -4.68 -29.72 -2.33
CA PHE A 780 -4.59 -30.68 -1.22
C PHE A 780 -3.71 -31.88 -1.58
N ARG A 781 -3.83 -32.44 -2.78
CA ARG A 781 -2.92 -33.49 -3.28
C ARG A 781 -1.47 -32.98 -3.36
N ARG A 782 -1.25 -31.73 -3.79
CA ARG A 782 0.06 -31.05 -3.75
C ARG A 782 0.54 -30.78 -2.32
N LEU A 783 -0.34 -30.41 -1.39
CA LEU A 783 -0.03 -30.16 0.03
C LEU A 783 0.39 -31.44 0.76
N VAL A 784 -0.33 -32.55 0.56
CA VAL A 784 0.03 -33.86 1.13
C VAL A 784 1.37 -34.36 0.56
N LYS A 785 1.63 -34.13 -0.74
CA LYS A 785 2.93 -34.44 -1.36
C LYS A 785 4.05 -33.57 -0.79
N ARG A 786 3.85 -32.25 -0.72
CA ARG A 786 4.77 -31.29 -0.09
C ARG A 786 5.06 -31.62 1.37
N LYS A 787 4.07 -32.05 2.17
CA LYS A 787 4.29 -32.44 3.57
C LYS A 787 5.20 -33.67 3.68
N LYS A 788 5.08 -34.65 2.78
CA LYS A 788 6.03 -35.79 2.68
C LYS A 788 7.42 -35.36 2.20
N GLU A 789 7.49 -34.47 1.20
CA GLU A 789 8.76 -34.01 0.61
C GLU A 789 9.54 -33.09 1.58
N MET A 790 8.89 -32.18 2.32
CA MET A 790 9.53 -31.33 3.32
C MET A 790 10.01 -32.09 4.57
N VAL A 791 9.31 -33.16 4.98
CA VAL A 791 9.81 -34.06 6.04
C VAL A 791 11.09 -34.76 5.57
N LYS A 792 11.14 -35.21 4.31
CA LYS A 792 12.36 -35.79 3.71
C LYS A 792 13.51 -34.77 3.68
N GLN A 793 13.23 -33.53 3.27
CA GLN A 793 14.24 -32.46 3.23
C GLN A 793 14.77 -32.04 4.61
N LYS A 794 13.92 -32.04 5.66
CA LYS A 794 14.40 -31.82 7.05
C LYS A 794 15.35 -32.93 7.49
N VAL A 795 15.05 -34.19 7.16
CA VAL A 795 15.93 -35.34 7.44
C VAL A 795 17.25 -35.26 6.65
N ASP A 796 17.23 -34.84 5.39
CA ASP A 796 18.46 -34.69 4.59
C ASP A 796 19.40 -33.57 5.13
N ILE A 797 18.83 -32.49 5.70
CA ILE A 797 19.62 -31.45 6.39
C ILE A 797 20.21 -31.98 7.70
N GLU A 798 19.43 -32.74 8.49
CA GLU A 798 19.88 -33.37 9.73
C GLU A 798 20.95 -34.45 9.50
N ILE A 799 20.88 -35.17 8.38
CA ILE A 799 21.92 -36.14 7.99
C ILE A 799 23.21 -35.40 7.59
N ARG A 800 23.10 -34.30 6.83
CA ARG A 800 24.28 -33.50 6.39
C ARG A 800 25.02 -32.80 7.53
N SER A 801 24.36 -32.48 8.66
CA SER A 801 25.02 -31.83 9.79
C SER A 801 25.83 -32.79 10.69
N ARG A 802 25.53 -34.10 10.64
CA ARG A 802 26.16 -35.12 11.51
C ARG A 802 27.54 -35.59 11.04
N THR A 803 27.95 -35.29 9.80
CA THR A 803 29.12 -35.93 9.15
C THR A 803 30.42 -35.14 9.26
N ALA A 804 30.42 -33.96 9.89
CA ALA A 804 31.61 -33.13 10.09
C ALA A 804 31.93 -33.01 11.59
N ALA A 805 33.20 -33.16 11.95
CA ALA A 805 33.65 -32.91 13.32
C ALA A 805 33.55 -31.41 13.67
N ASN A 806 33.35 -31.10 14.95
CA ASN A 806 33.43 -29.74 15.52
C ASN A 806 32.40 -28.69 15.01
N VAL A 807 31.23 -29.13 14.57
CA VAL A 807 30.04 -28.30 14.26
C VAL A 807 29.34 -27.82 15.56
N PRO A 808 28.70 -26.62 15.59
CA PRO A 808 27.93 -26.16 16.75
C PRO A 808 26.82 -27.14 17.20
N LYS A 809 26.66 -27.32 18.52
CA LYS A 809 25.71 -28.26 19.13
C LYS A 809 24.26 -27.88 18.83
N MET A 810 23.42 -28.84 18.46
CA MET A 810 21.97 -28.65 18.44
C MET A 810 21.41 -28.82 19.86
N PHE A 811 20.70 -27.80 20.35
CA PHE A 811 20.02 -27.79 21.65
C PHE A 811 18.50 -27.83 21.47
N THR A 812 17.78 -28.34 22.47
CA THR A 812 16.31 -28.26 22.52
C THR A 812 15.85 -26.99 23.24
N HIS A 813 14.65 -26.50 22.93
CA HIS A 813 14.06 -25.35 23.60
C HIS A 813 13.93 -25.60 25.11
N LYS A 814 13.55 -26.84 25.49
CA LYS A 814 13.44 -27.26 26.90
C LYS A 814 14.76 -27.19 27.66
N MET A 815 15.90 -27.46 27.01
CA MET A 815 17.22 -27.29 27.62
C MET A 815 17.59 -25.82 27.81
N LEU A 816 17.37 -24.98 26.79
CA LEU A 816 17.75 -23.56 26.84
C LEU A 816 16.81 -22.73 27.72
N ALA A 817 15.51 -23.05 27.76
CA ALA A 817 14.58 -22.51 28.74
C ALA A 817 15.03 -22.86 30.17
N LYS A 818 15.40 -24.12 30.45
CA LYS A 818 15.92 -24.52 31.76
C LYS A 818 17.24 -23.80 32.12
N ALA A 819 18.14 -23.64 31.16
CA ALA A 819 19.43 -22.97 31.36
C ALA A 819 19.29 -21.46 31.65
N THR A 820 18.28 -20.80 31.08
CA THR A 820 18.02 -19.34 31.21
C THR A 820 16.97 -19.00 32.28
N HIS A 821 16.51 -19.99 33.06
CA HIS A 821 15.39 -19.86 34.01
C HIS A 821 14.12 -19.33 33.33
N ASN A 822 13.67 -20.04 32.30
CA ASN A 822 12.54 -19.71 31.41
C ASN A 822 12.63 -18.30 30.80
N PHE A 823 13.84 -17.88 30.39
CA PHE A 823 14.11 -16.54 29.88
C PHE A 823 13.73 -15.42 30.88
N SER A 824 14.06 -15.61 32.16
CA SER A 824 13.81 -14.62 33.23
C SER A 824 14.42 -13.25 32.88
N LYS A 825 13.72 -12.17 33.28
CA LYS A 825 14.20 -10.78 33.18
C LYS A 825 15.50 -10.55 33.96
N GLU A 826 15.76 -11.34 35.00
CA GLU A 826 17.01 -11.27 35.79
C GLU A 826 18.23 -11.73 34.98
N ASN A 827 18.03 -12.72 34.11
CA ASN A 827 19.06 -13.21 33.19
C ASN A 827 19.20 -12.35 31.92
N LEU A 828 18.41 -11.28 31.76
CA LEU A 828 18.42 -10.47 30.55
C LEU A 828 19.74 -9.70 30.38
N LEU A 829 20.45 -9.99 29.29
CA LEU A 829 21.69 -9.33 28.89
C LEU A 829 21.41 -8.17 27.91
N GLY A 830 20.35 -8.24 27.12
CA GLY A 830 19.95 -7.15 26.21
C GLY A 830 18.71 -7.48 25.38
N THR A 831 18.11 -6.44 24.77
CA THR A 831 16.92 -6.55 23.90
C THR A 831 17.06 -5.60 22.72
N GLY A 832 16.80 -6.07 21.50
CA GLY A 832 16.83 -5.26 20.28
C GLY A 832 15.99 -5.84 19.14
N GLY A 833 16.08 -5.23 17.95
CA GLY A 833 15.32 -5.66 16.76
C GLY A 833 15.62 -7.10 16.30
N PHE A 834 16.85 -7.56 16.55
CA PHE A 834 17.28 -8.94 16.29
C PHE A 834 16.89 -9.94 17.40
N GLY A 835 16.16 -9.51 18.44
CA GLY A 835 15.67 -10.36 19.52
C GLY A 835 16.20 -9.98 20.91
N SER A 836 16.18 -10.95 21.84
CA SER A 836 16.57 -10.75 23.25
C SER A 836 17.63 -11.75 23.68
N VAL A 837 18.70 -11.27 24.33
CA VAL A 837 19.84 -12.09 24.77
C VAL A 837 19.75 -12.34 26.27
N TYR A 838 19.91 -13.60 26.68
CA TYR A 838 19.80 -14.04 28.07
C TYR A 838 21.07 -14.81 28.51
N LYS A 839 21.49 -14.61 29.75
CA LYS A 839 22.49 -15.47 30.39
C LYS A 839 21.89 -16.84 30.66
N GLY A 840 22.65 -17.89 30.37
CA GLY A 840 22.29 -19.26 30.70
C GLY A 840 23.44 -20.01 31.36
N SER A 841 23.10 -21.04 32.13
CA SER A 841 24.06 -22.03 32.63
C SER A 841 23.67 -23.42 32.11
N LEU A 842 24.55 -24.02 31.30
CA LEU A 842 24.41 -25.38 30.82
C LEU A 842 24.90 -26.36 31.90
N LYS A 843 24.23 -27.52 31.99
CA LYS A 843 24.59 -28.61 32.91
C LYS A 843 25.65 -29.54 32.29
N ASP A 844 26.70 -28.94 31.75
CA ASP A 844 27.97 -29.63 31.50
C ASP A 844 28.73 -29.80 32.84
N ASP A 845 29.83 -30.56 32.84
CA ASP A 845 30.74 -30.68 33.99
C ASP A 845 32.19 -30.36 33.52
N PRO A 846 32.77 -29.20 33.91
CA PRO A 846 32.18 -28.12 34.70
C PRO A 846 31.05 -27.35 33.95
N PRO A 847 30.18 -26.61 34.66
CA PRO A 847 29.00 -25.98 34.05
C PRO A 847 29.31 -24.77 33.17
N THR A 848 29.11 -24.92 31.85
CA THR A 848 29.32 -23.85 30.86
C THR A 848 28.35 -22.68 31.04
N ILE A 849 28.88 -21.45 31.13
CA ILE A 849 28.07 -20.21 31.09
C ILE A 849 27.95 -19.74 29.63
N VAL A 850 26.73 -19.43 29.20
CA VAL A 850 26.40 -19.11 27.80
C VAL A 850 25.54 -17.86 27.66
N ALA A 851 25.57 -17.23 26.48
CA ALA A 851 24.63 -16.20 26.06
C ALA A 851 23.65 -16.78 25.02
N VAL A 852 22.36 -16.80 25.36
CA VAL A 852 21.27 -17.34 24.52
C VAL A 852 20.52 -16.19 23.86
N LYS A 853 20.74 -15.98 22.55
CA LYS A 853 20.07 -15.00 21.70
C LYS A 853 18.77 -15.60 21.17
N LYS A 854 17.63 -15.15 21.70
CA LYS A 854 16.27 -15.52 21.27
C LYS A 854 15.79 -14.54 20.21
N ILE A 855 15.69 -15.00 18.96
CA ILE A 855 15.25 -14.18 17.82
C ILE A 855 13.76 -13.83 17.96
N SER A 856 13.34 -12.66 17.47
CA SER A 856 11.92 -12.28 17.43
C SER A 856 11.19 -13.00 16.29
N ALA A 857 10.13 -13.73 16.61
CA ALA A 857 9.31 -14.47 15.64
C ALA A 857 8.48 -13.58 14.69
N THR A 858 8.47 -12.27 14.91
CA THR A 858 7.57 -11.31 14.24
C THR A 858 7.97 -10.90 12.82
N SER A 859 9.06 -11.43 12.23
CA SER A 859 9.45 -11.08 10.85
C SER A 859 10.15 -12.18 10.06
N LYS A 860 9.91 -12.19 8.74
CA LYS A 860 10.67 -12.98 7.74
C LYS A 860 12.12 -12.51 7.54
N GLN A 861 12.57 -11.53 8.31
CA GLN A 861 13.94 -11.01 8.28
C GLN A 861 14.79 -11.71 9.35
N GLY A 862 14.27 -11.83 10.58
CA GLY A 862 14.92 -12.54 11.67
C GLY A 862 15.22 -14.02 11.38
N GLU A 863 14.35 -14.71 10.62
CA GLU A 863 14.62 -16.08 10.14
C GLU A 863 15.85 -16.14 9.21
N LYS A 864 16.03 -15.15 8.32
CA LYS A 864 17.20 -15.10 7.43
C LYS A 864 18.48 -14.79 8.19
N GLU A 865 18.42 -13.91 9.19
CA GLU A 865 19.55 -13.55 10.02
C GLU A 865 19.98 -14.74 10.89
N TYR A 866 19.03 -15.47 11.47
CA TYR A 866 19.25 -16.75 12.15
C TYR A 866 19.97 -17.78 11.26
N PHE A 867 19.52 -17.97 10.01
CA PHE A 867 20.18 -18.88 9.07
C PHE A 867 21.54 -18.38 8.58
N ALA A 868 21.69 -17.08 8.31
CA ALA A 868 22.95 -16.48 7.87
C ALA A 868 24.03 -16.62 8.95
N GLU A 869 23.66 -16.40 10.21
CA GLU A 869 24.53 -16.53 11.36
C GLU A 869 25.01 -17.99 11.52
N ILE A 870 24.11 -18.97 11.58
CA ILE A 870 24.47 -20.41 11.64
C ILE A 870 25.38 -20.82 10.46
N CYS A 871 25.06 -20.39 9.23
CA CYS A 871 25.84 -20.75 8.05
C CYS A 871 27.24 -20.13 8.02
N THR A 872 27.39 -18.92 8.57
CA THR A 872 28.65 -18.17 8.55
C THR A 872 29.50 -18.52 9.78
N ILE A 873 29.07 -18.14 10.99
CA ILE A 873 29.90 -18.28 12.20
C ILE A 873 30.05 -19.75 12.64
N GLY A 874 29.17 -20.65 12.22
CA GLY A 874 29.29 -22.08 12.48
C GLY A 874 30.54 -22.76 11.87
N ARG A 875 31.30 -22.06 11.03
CA ARG A 875 32.58 -22.51 10.45
C ARG A 875 33.80 -21.68 10.89
N LEU A 876 33.57 -20.49 11.46
CA LEU A 876 34.63 -19.55 11.84
C LEU A 876 35.17 -19.90 13.23
N ARG A 877 36.50 -19.82 13.40
CA ARG A 877 37.20 -20.10 14.66
C ARG A 877 38.42 -19.19 14.80
N HIS A 878 38.31 -18.13 15.59
CA HIS A 878 39.40 -17.19 15.85
C HIS A 878 39.30 -16.59 17.26
N LYS A 879 40.44 -16.34 17.91
CA LYS A 879 40.60 -15.82 19.29
C LYS A 879 40.07 -14.38 19.54
N ASN A 880 39.40 -13.79 18.55
CA ASN A 880 38.79 -12.46 18.62
C ASN A 880 37.41 -12.45 17.92
N ILE A 881 36.73 -13.60 17.86
CA ILE A 881 35.37 -13.75 17.35
C ILE A 881 34.55 -14.52 18.40
N VAL A 882 33.35 -14.03 18.74
CA VAL A 882 32.48 -14.65 19.75
C VAL A 882 31.99 -16.01 19.24
N GLN A 883 32.47 -17.12 19.82
CA GLN A 883 32.18 -18.45 19.34
C GLN A 883 30.71 -18.85 19.54
N LEU A 884 30.02 -19.14 18.43
CA LEU A 884 28.75 -19.86 18.45
C LEU A 884 29.00 -21.30 18.91
N GLN A 885 28.45 -21.66 20.07
CA GLN A 885 28.51 -22.99 20.66
C GLN A 885 27.38 -23.90 20.15
N GLY A 886 26.22 -23.32 19.77
CA GLY A 886 25.08 -24.10 19.31
C GLY A 886 23.84 -23.29 18.93
N TRP A 887 22.76 -24.00 18.58
CA TRP A 887 21.50 -23.43 18.10
C TRP A 887 20.28 -24.31 18.42
N CYS A 888 19.07 -23.75 18.32
CA CYS A 888 17.79 -24.45 18.50
C CYS A 888 16.76 -23.94 17.49
N HIS A 889 16.07 -24.87 16.81
CA HIS A 889 14.96 -24.61 15.88
C HIS A 889 13.81 -25.56 16.21
N GLU A 890 12.92 -25.16 17.13
CA GLU A 890 11.76 -25.95 17.56
C GLU A 890 10.49 -25.11 17.45
N GLY A 891 9.63 -25.42 16.47
CA GLY A 891 8.48 -24.58 16.14
C GLY A 891 8.92 -23.16 15.75
N GLU A 892 8.33 -22.15 16.39
CA GLU A 892 8.69 -20.72 16.24
C GLU A 892 9.91 -20.32 17.10
N HIS A 893 10.50 -21.26 17.86
CA HIS A 893 11.63 -20.96 18.74
C HIS A 893 12.94 -21.08 17.97
N HIS A 894 13.48 -19.92 17.58
CA HIS A 894 14.79 -19.78 16.93
C HIS A 894 15.75 -19.15 17.94
N LEU A 895 16.70 -19.96 18.44
CA LEU A 895 17.66 -19.55 19.46
C LEU A 895 19.10 -19.85 19.00
N LEU A 896 20.01 -18.93 19.29
CA LEU A 896 21.46 -19.09 19.08
C LEU A 896 22.18 -19.05 20.44
N VAL A 897 23.21 -19.87 20.60
CA VAL A 897 23.93 -20.08 21.87
C VAL A 897 25.40 -19.78 21.67
N TYR A 898 25.88 -18.74 22.33
CA TYR A 898 27.28 -18.30 22.31
C TYR A 898 27.93 -18.56 23.66
N GLU A 899 29.25 -18.49 23.69
CA GLU A 899 29.98 -18.22 24.93
C GLU A 899 29.54 -16.90 25.59
N TYR A 900 29.75 -16.80 26.90
CA TYR A 900 29.35 -15.62 27.68
C TYR A 900 30.53 -14.68 27.90
N MET A 901 30.36 -13.43 27.44
CA MET A 901 31.36 -12.35 27.55
C MET A 901 31.07 -11.50 28.82
N PRO A 902 31.86 -11.60 29.91
CA PRO A 902 31.52 -11.03 31.21
C PRO A 902 31.55 -9.50 31.26
N ASN A 903 32.51 -8.85 30.60
CA ASN A 903 32.65 -7.39 30.62
C ASN A 903 31.61 -6.67 29.72
N GLY A 904 31.10 -7.39 28.70
CA GLY A 904 30.01 -6.93 27.83
C GLY A 904 30.52 -6.25 26.56
N SER A 905 29.74 -5.31 26.02
CA SER A 905 30.06 -4.57 24.80
C SER A 905 30.96 -3.35 25.07
N LEU A 906 31.87 -3.06 24.13
CA LEU A 906 32.77 -1.89 24.16
C LEU A 906 32.01 -0.55 24.25
N ASP A 907 30.79 -0.47 23.74
CA ASP A 907 29.91 0.70 23.86
C ASP A 907 29.67 1.13 25.32
N ARG A 908 29.81 0.22 26.29
CA ARG A 908 29.68 0.49 27.73
C ARG A 908 30.80 1.40 28.27
N TYR A 909 31.94 1.45 27.61
CA TYR A 909 33.14 2.13 28.07
C TYR A 909 33.33 3.49 27.39
N ILE A 910 33.21 3.55 26.06
CA ILE A 910 33.37 4.81 25.29
C ILE A 910 32.41 5.89 25.79
N GLY A 911 32.94 7.05 26.20
CA GLY A 911 32.19 8.18 26.77
C GLY A 911 31.70 7.97 28.21
N LYS A 912 31.98 6.82 28.82
CA LYS A 912 31.34 6.32 30.05
C LYS A 912 32.40 5.87 31.06
N GLN A 913 32.59 4.55 31.21
CA GLN A 913 33.55 3.94 32.13
C GLN A 913 34.98 4.13 31.64
N PHE A 914 35.94 4.22 32.58
CA PHE A 914 37.35 4.37 32.24
C PHE A 914 37.92 3.08 31.63
N LEU A 915 38.84 3.27 30.67
CA LEU A 915 39.81 2.29 30.19
C LEU A 915 41.14 3.03 30.02
N ASP A 916 42.22 2.44 30.49
CA ASP A 916 43.60 2.87 30.22
C ASP A 916 43.97 2.73 28.73
N TRP A 917 45.12 3.30 28.36
CA TRP A 917 45.57 3.30 26.97
C TRP A 917 45.94 1.89 26.46
N ASP A 918 46.68 1.10 27.24
CA ASP A 918 47.09 -0.26 26.87
C ASP A 918 45.87 -1.15 26.55
N THR A 919 44.83 -1.09 27.38
CA THR A 919 43.57 -1.83 27.16
C THR A 919 42.84 -1.34 25.92
N ARG A 920 42.79 -0.03 25.64
CA ARG A 920 42.23 0.50 24.39
C ARG A 920 42.99 0.00 23.16
N PHE A 921 44.32 0.08 23.18
CA PHE A 921 45.17 -0.36 22.08
C PHE A 921 45.07 -1.87 21.84
N LYS A 922 45.05 -2.67 22.92
CA LYS A 922 44.78 -4.11 22.91
C LYS A 922 43.42 -4.45 22.28
N ILE A 923 42.36 -3.71 22.62
CA ILE A 923 41.02 -3.88 22.05
C ILE A 923 41.02 -3.59 20.55
N LEU A 924 41.63 -2.48 20.11
CA LEU A 924 41.72 -2.13 18.69
C LEU A 924 42.54 -3.16 17.89
N THR A 925 43.64 -3.65 18.45
CA THR A 925 44.47 -4.70 17.84
C THR A 925 43.73 -6.05 17.75
N GLY A 926 42.98 -6.43 18.79
CA GLY A 926 42.13 -7.61 18.76
C GLY A 926 41.03 -7.54 17.70
N LEU A 927 40.39 -6.38 17.55
CA LEU A 927 39.39 -6.15 16.51
C LEU A 927 39.99 -6.17 15.09
N ALA A 928 41.16 -5.55 14.88
CA ALA A 928 41.87 -5.62 13.61
C ALA A 928 42.28 -7.06 13.26
N SER A 929 42.73 -7.85 14.25
CA SER A 929 43.01 -9.28 14.09
C SER A 929 41.76 -10.11 13.77
N ALA A 930 40.59 -9.74 14.27
CA ALA A 930 39.32 -10.39 13.92
C ALA A 930 38.94 -10.12 12.45
N LEU A 931 39.05 -8.87 12.00
CA LEU A 931 38.74 -8.48 10.63
C LEU A 931 39.74 -9.08 9.63
N LEU A 932 41.04 -9.13 9.95
CA LEU A 932 42.05 -9.82 9.13
C LEU A 932 41.71 -11.32 8.93
N TYR A 933 41.27 -12.00 9.99
CA TYR A 933 40.82 -13.38 9.88
C TYR A 933 39.57 -13.52 8.99
N LEU A 934 38.60 -12.61 9.09
CA LEU A 934 37.38 -12.64 8.27
C LEU A 934 37.65 -12.31 6.79
N HIS A 935 38.51 -11.32 6.51
CA HIS A 935 38.72 -10.79 5.17
C HIS A 935 39.75 -11.58 4.36
N GLU A 936 40.78 -12.14 5.00
CA GLU A 936 41.94 -12.67 4.28
C GLU A 936 42.40 -14.07 4.71
N ASP A 937 42.25 -14.46 5.99
CA ASP A 937 42.77 -15.75 6.49
C ASP A 937 41.70 -16.86 6.64
N SER A 938 40.41 -16.58 6.34
CA SER A 938 39.32 -17.58 6.33
C SER A 938 39.18 -18.28 4.97
N SER A 939 38.69 -19.53 4.95
CA SER A 939 38.63 -20.35 3.72
C SER A 939 37.75 -19.76 2.60
N ASN A 940 36.76 -18.97 3.00
CA ASN A 940 35.93 -18.13 2.15
C ASN A 940 35.89 -16.77 2.88
N PRO A 941 36.30 -15.66 2.25
CA PRO A 941 36.24 -14.34 2.89
C PRO A 941 34.82 -13.96 3.33
N VAL A 942 34.70 -13.23 4.44
CA VAL A 942 33.44 -12.85 5.08
C VAL A 942 33.41 -11.35 5.35
N VAL A 943 32.40 -10.65 4.85
CA VAL A 943 32.13 -9.25 5.21
C VAL A 943 31.13 -9.22 6.36
N HIS A 944 31.43 -8.51 7.45
CA HIS A 944 30.62 -8.47 8.67
C HIS A 944 29.44 -7.48 8.57
N ARG A 945 29.64 -6.34 7.91
CA ARG A 945 28.60 -5.34 7.56
C ARG A 945 27.97 -4.59 8.73
N ASP A 946 28.49 -4.73 9.94
CA ASP A 946 27.95 -4.07 11.15
C ASP A 946 29.02 -3.95 12.28
N VAL A 947 30.26 -3.60 11.91
CA VAL A 947 31.34 -3.38 12.87
C VAL A 947 31.10 -2.08 13.64
N LYS A 948 30.87 -2.17 14.95
CA LYS A 948 30.55 -1.04 15.84
C LYS A 948 30.80 -1.40 17.30
N PRO A 949 30.93 -0.45 18.25
CA PRO A 949 31.25 -0.76 19.65
C PRO A 949 30.21 -1.62 20.38
N ASN A 950 28.97 -1.68 19.90
CA ASN A 950 27.93 -2.57 20.44
C ASN A 950 28.14 -4.05 20.07
N ASN A 951 28.86 -4.33 18.98
CA ASN A 951 29.13 -5.68 18.46
C ASN A 951 30.55 -6.18 18.80
N VAL A 952 31.38 -5.32 19.40
CA VAL A 952 32.69 -5.69 19.97
C VAL A 952 32.48 -6.05 21.44
N MET A 953 32.47 -7.34 21.72
CA MET A 953 32.37 -7.89 23.08
C MET A 953 33.75 -7.98 23.74
N LEU A 954 33.77 -8.06 25.07
CA LEU A 954 34.97 -8.13 25.90
C LEU A 954 34.89 -9.33 26.85
N ASP A 955 35.94 -10.15 26.85
CA ASP A 955 36.13 -11.25 27.79
C ASP A 955 36.62 -10.75 29.17
N GLU A 956 37.06 -11.66 30.05
CA GLU A 956 37.47 -11.31 31.42
C GLU A 956 38.74 -10.43 31.43
N GLU A 957 39.70 -10.71 30.55
CA GLU A 957 40.95 -9.98 30.36
C GLU A 957 40.85 -8.82 29.35
N PHE A 958 39.65 -8.38 28.96
CA PHE A 958 39.40 -7.29 28.01
C PHE A 958 39.97 -7.51 26.59
N ASN A 959 40.12 -8.76 26.13
CA ASN A 959 40.36 -9.06 24.73
C ASN A 959 39.08 -8.83 23.91
N ALA A 960 39.19 -8.08 22.81
CA ALA A 960 38.08 -7.83 21.89
C ALA A 960 37.62 -9.10 21.16
N HIS A 961 36.32 -9.36 21.18
CA HIS A 961 35.66 -10.44 20.46
C HIS A 961 34.52 -9.88 19.60
N LEU A 962 34.65 -9.96 18.27
CA LEU A 962 33.64 -9.48 17.32
C LEU A 962 32.46 -10.46 17.23
N GLY A 963 31.22 -9.96 17.23
CA GLY A 963 29.99 -10.76 17.24
C GLY A 963 28.79 -10.10 16.54
N ASP A 964 27.65 -10.82 16.55
CA ASP A 964 26.41 -10.52 15.81
C ASP A 964 26.56 -10.60 14.27
N PHE A 965 26.64 -11.83 13.77
CA PHE A 965 26.88 -12.14 12.36
C PHE A 965 25.59 -12.27 11.52
N GLY A 966 24.42 -11.85 12.02
CA GLY A 966 23.15 -11.96 11.28
C GLY A 966 23.14 -11.22 9.93
N LEU A 967 23.84 -10.08 9.86
CA LEU A 967 24.01 -9.31 8.63
C LEU A 967 25.22 -9.74 7.78
N ALA A 968 26.13 -10.55 8.33
CA ALA A 968 27.38 -10.95 7.68
C ALA A 968 27.15 -11.85 6.48
N ARG A 969 28.04 -11.78 5.48
CA ARG A 969 27.92 -12.54 4.22
C ARG A 969 29.26 -13.12 3.80
N LEU A 970 29.23 -14.37 3.33
CA LEU A 970 30.32 -15.00 2.60
C LEU A 970 30.46 -14.32 1.23
N LEU A 971 31.69 -14.00 0.87
CA LEU A 971 32.07 -13.73 -0.51
C LEU A 971 32.14 -15.06 -1.27
N HIS A 972 31.66 -15.03 -2.51
CA HIS A 972 31.92 -16.04 -3.54
C HIS A 972 32.87 -15.41 -4.58
N ASP A 973 33.35 -16.17 -5.56
CA ASP A 973 34.58 -15.89 -6.32
C ASP A 973 34.62 -14.60 -7.19
N ASP A 974 33.62 -13.71 -7.09
CA ASP A 974 33.63 -12.33 -7.59
C ASP A 974 33.52 -11.34 -6.41
N ASP A 975 34.51 -10.44 -6.24
CA ASP A 975 34.62 -9.53 -5.08
C ASP A 975 33.51 -8.45 -5.02
N SER A 976 32.35 -8.77 -4.43
CA SER A 976 31.47 -7.88 -3.65
C SER A 976 30.11 -8.52 -3.38
N VAL A 977 29.56 -8.38 -2.16
CA VAL A 977 28.21 -8.90 -1.86
C VAL A 977 27.13 -7.82 -2.05
N THR A 978 26.42 -7.89 -3.17
CA THR A 978 25.24 -7.04 -3.44
C THR A 978 24.07 -7.44 -2.55
N THR A 979 23.60 -6.51 -1.72
CA THR A 979 22.53 -6.77 -0.73
C THR A 979 21.70 -5.51 -0.46
N MET A 980 20.52 -5.68 0.17
CA MET A 980 19.79 -4.53 0.72
C MET A 980 20.68 -3.79 1.71
N LEU A 981 20.62 -2.44 1.68
CA LEU A 981 21.33 -1.56 2.59
C LEU A 981 21.03 -1.95 4.04
N ALA A 982 22.06 -2.46 4.74
CA ALA A 982 21.94 -2.94 6.11
C ALA A 982 23.30 -2.78 6.81
N GLY A 983 23.23 -2.40 8.10
CA GLY A 983 24.36 -1.93 8.91
C GLY A 983 23.92 -0.67 9.67
N THR A 984 24.71 -0.24 10.66
CA THR A 984 24.29 0.83 11.58
C THR A 984 24.64 2.24 11.07
N PRO A 985 23.65 3.18 10.95
CA PRO A 985 23.91 4.57 10.59
C PRO A 985 24.98 5.22 11.49
N GLY A 986 25.92 5.95 10.88
CA GLY A 986 27.09 6.52 11.55
C GLY A 986 28.34 5.64 11.52
N TYR A 987 28.20 4.33 11.27
CA TYR A 987 29.33 3.41 11.00
C TYR A 987 29.38 2.97 9.52
N LEU A 988 28.25 3.01 8.82
CA LEU A 988 28.18 2.77 7.37
C LEU A 988 29.18 3.64 6.60
N ALA A 989 30.01 2.98 5.80
CA ALA A 989 30.93 3.61 4.86
C ALA A 989 30.17 4.40 3.76
N PRO A 990 30.71 5.53 3.28
CA PRO A 990 29.99 6.42 2.36
C PRO A 990 29.56 5.72 1.07
N GLU A 991 30.41 4.85 0.51
CA GLU A 991 30.13 4.08 -0.70
C GLU A 991 29.01 3.05 -0.55
N LEU A 992 28.68 2.59 0.67
CA LEU A 992 27.55 1.69 0.90
C LEU A 992 26.21 2.36 0.54
N GLY A 993 26.10 3.68 0.78
CA GLY A 993 24.91 4.47 0.48
C GLY A 993 24.63 4.64 -1.02
N PHE A 994 25.63 4.47 -1.87
CA PHE A 994 25.53 4.60 -3.32
C PHE A 994 25.55 3.23 -4.03
N THR A 995 26.48 2.34 -3.63
CA THR A 995 26.76 1.10 -4.39
C THR A 995 25.88 -0.09 -4.02
N GLY A 996 25.36 -0.16 -2.79
CA GLY A 996 24.71 -1.37 -2.25
C GLY A 996 25.61 -2.62 -2.18
N LYS A 997 26.91 -2.48 -2.44
CA LYS A 997 27.93 -3.54 -2.44
C LYS A 997 28.66 -3.51 -1.10
N SER A 998 28.57 -4.56 -0.29
CA SER A 998 29.42 -4.68 0.89
C SER A 998 30.72 -5.41 0.56
N THR A 999 31.84 -4.81 0.95
CA THR A 999 33.22 -5.25 0.68
C THR A 999 34.07 -5.18 1.97
N PRO A 1000 35.26 -5.82 2.03
CA PRO A 1000 36.19 -5.69 3.15
C PRO A 1000 36.50 -4.23 3.53
N GLU A 1001 36.65 -3.34 2.54
CA GLU A 1001 36.97 -1.92 2.71
C GLU A 1001 35.85 -1.14 3.43
N SER A 1002 34.60 -1.64 3.36
CA SER A 1002 33.45 -1.06 4.06
C SER A 1002 33.41 -1.45 5.55
N ASP A 1003 33.90 -2.66 5.90
CA ASP A 1003 34.20 -3.03 7.29
C ASP A 1003 35.42 -2.26 7.82
N VAL A 1004 36.43 -1.98 6.98
CA VAL A 1004 37.61 -1.17 7.35
C VAL A 1004 37.21 0.27 7.72
N TYR A 1005 36.30 0.91 6.97
CA TYR A 1005 35.76 2.22 7.37
C TYR A 1005 35.00 2.16 8.70
N SER A 1006 34.18 1.12 8.87
CA SER A 1006 33.44 0.87 10.10
C SER A 1006 34.39 0.69 11.31
N PHE A 1007 35.53 0.02 11.10
CA PHE A 1007 36.64 -0.07 12.05
C PHE A 1007 37.30 1.29 12.32
N GLY A 1008 37.55 2.11 11.31
CA GLY A 1008 38.09 3.47 11.45
C GLY A 1008 37.23 4.36 12.36
N MET A 1009 35.90 4.23 12.26
CA MET A 1009 34.97 4.90 13.18
C MET A 1009 35.16 4.42 14.63
N VAL A 1010 35.35 3.11 14.86
CA VAL A 1010 35.63 2.56 16.20
C VAL A 1010 36.97 3.07 16.74
N VAL A 1011 38.02 3.15 15.91
CA VAL A 1011 39.33 3.69 16.31
C VAL A 1011 39.19 5.12 16.85
N ILE A 1012 38.59 6.03 16.10
CA ILE A 1012 38.49 7.43 16.55
C ILE A 1012 37.57 7.60 17.77
N GLU A 1013 36.49 6.81 17.89
CA GLU A 1013 35.63 6.83 19.09
C GLU A 1013 36.38 6.32 20.34
N VAL A 1014 37.23 5.30 20.21
CA VAL A 1014 38.01 4.73 21.33
C VAL A 1014 39.13 5.66 21.77
N VAL A 1015 39.93 6.20 20.84
CA VAL A 1015 41.04 7.10 21.18
C VAL A 1015 40.54 8.44 21.72
N CYS A 1016 39.50 9.02 21.11
CA CYS A 1016 38.91 10.28 21.59
C CYS A 1016 37.99 10.10 22.82
N GLY A 1017 37.74 8.85 23.24
CA GLY A 1017 36.89 8.52 24.39
C GLY A 1017 35.45 9.00 24.29
N ARG A 1018 34.95 9.34 23.08
CA ARG A 1018 33.65 10.01 22.86
C ARG A 1018 32.93 9.42 21.66
N ARG A 1019 31.62 9.30 21.76
CA ARG A 1019 30.77 8.74 20.69
C ARG A 1019 30.48 9.77 19.60
N SER A 1020 30.47 9.33 18.35
CA SER A 1020 29.88 10.09 17.24
C SER A 1020 28.36 10.11 17.41
N LYS A 1021 27.73 11.27 17.28
CA LYS A 1021 26.25 11.41 17.32
C LYS A 1021 25.58 11.20 15.96
N GLY A 1022 26.34 10.74 14.95
CA GLY A 1022 25.85 10.56 13.59
C GLY A 1022 25.81 11.86 12.78
N ILE A 1023 25.14 11.82 11.63
CA ILE A 1023 25.23 12.79 10.53
C ILE A 1023 24.59 14.17 10.86
N MET A 1024 23.94 14.32 12.01
CA MET A 1024 23.21 15.53 12.42
C MET A 1024 23.96 16.43 13.42
N ASP A 1025 25.20 16.14 13.80
CA ASP A 1025 26.00 17.01 14.68
C ASP A 1025 26.77 18.05 13.84
N GLU A 1026 26.71 19.33 14.21
CA GLU A 1026 27.33 20.43 13.46
C GLU A 1026 28.87 20.39 13.46
N ASN A 1027 29.46 19.59 14.37
CA ASN A 1027 30.89 19.29 14.42
C ASN A 1027 31.09 17.76 14.44
N SER A 1028 31.19 17.16 13.26
CA SER A 1028 31.46 15.74 13.09
C SER A 1028 32.80 15.33 13.73
N LEU A 1029 32.79 14.19 14.42
CA LEU A 1029 33.96 13.62 15.10
C LEU A 1029 35.12 13.37 14.12
N VAL A 1030 34.81 12.98 12.87
CA VAL A 1030 35.81 12.75 11.82
C VAL A 1030 36.49 14.05 11.42
N ASP A 1031 35.71 15.11 11.22
CA ASP A 1031 36.21 16.41 10.75
C ASP A 1031 37.03 17.12 11.82
N TYR A 1032 36.68 16.97 13.10
CA TYR A 1032 37.52 17.42 14.21
C TYR A 1032 38.92 16.77 14.15
N VAL A 1033 38.99 15.43 14.06
CA VAL A 1033 40.28 14.72 14.08
C VAL A 1033 41.10 15.00 12.82
N TRP A 1034 40.45 15.15 11.66
CA TRP A 1034 41.15 15.53 10.42
C TRP A 1034 41.67 16.98 10.45
N ASN A 1035 40.92 17.92 11.02
CA ASN A 1035 41.38 19.30 11.19
C ASN A 1035 42.57 19.37 12.16
N SER A 1036 42.53 18.61 13.27
CA SER A 1036 43.68 18.47 14.17
C SER A 1036 44.89 17.78 13.50
N TYR A 1037 44.68 16.86 12.56
CA TYR A 1037 45.77 16.31 11.75
C TYR A 1037 46.43 17.39 10.87
N GLY A 1038 45.64 18.15 10.11
CA GLY A 1038 46.14 19.25 9.27
C GLY A 1038 46.83 20.39 10.05
N GLN A 1039 46.54 20.52 11.35
CA GLN A 1039 47.18 21.47 12.26
C GLN A 1039 48.38 20.86 13.04
N ASN A 1040 48.68 19.58 12.84
CA ASN A 1040 49.66 18.80 13.61
C ASN A 1040 49.38 18.75 15.14
N GLU A 1041 48.10 18.85 15.51
CA GLU A 1041 47.57 18.86 16.88
C GLU A 1041 46.83 17.56 17.25
N LEU A 1042 47.15 16.41 16.64
CA LEU A 1042 46.43 15.14 16.85
C LEU A 1042 46.24 14.75 18.33
N LEU A 1043 47.19 15.08 19.20
CA LEU A 1043 47.09 14.77 20.64
C LEU A 1043 45.94 15.52 21.34
N ASN A 1044 45.49 16.66 20.81
CA ASN A 1044 44.33 17.39 21.31
C ASN A 1044 43.01 16.63 21.07
N CYS A 1045 43.02 15.53 20.30
CA CYS A 1045 41.87 14.65 20.10
C CYS A 1045 41.70 13.59 21.19
N VAL A 1046 42.73 13.29 21.97
CA VAL A 1046 42.77 12.14 22.90
C VAL A 1046 41.80 12.35 24.06
N ASP A 1047 41.20 11.27 24.57
CA ASP A 1047 40.33 11.28 25.75
C ASP A 1047 41.02 11.97 26.94
N PRO A 1048 40.52 13.13 27.43
CA PRO A 1048 41.15 13.86 28.53
C PRO A 1048 41.25 13.06 29.83
N LYS A 1049 40.44 12.00 29.99
CA LYS A 1049 40.52 11.08 31.14
C LYS A 1049 41.82 10.27 31.20
N LEU A 1050 42.60 10.22 30.12
CA LEU A 1050 43.87 9.49 30.10
C LEU A 1050 45.03 10.29 30.74
N GLU A 1051 44.85 11.56 31.09
CA GLU A 1051 45.80 12.38 31.88
C GLU A 1051 47.28 12.33 31.44
N SER A 1052 47.52 12.14 30.13
CA SER A 1052 48.84 11.92 29.50
C SER A 1052 49.56 10.60 29.86
N GLU A 1053 48.87 9.63 30.48
CA GLU A 1053 49.34 8.25 30.64
C GLU A 1053 49.15 7.43 29.34
N PHE A 1054 49.87 7.80 28.28
CA PHE A 1054 49.91 7.10 27.00
C PHE A 1054 51.22 7.32 26.24
N ASP A 1055 51.58 6.40 25.35
CA ASP A 1055 52.64 6.61 24.36
C ASP A 1055 52.12 7.55 23.27
N GLU A 1056 52.62 8.80 23.24
CA GLU A 1056 52.21 9.80 22.25
C GLU A 1056 52.37 9.31 20.80
N GLU A 1057 53.41 8.55 20.50
CA GLU A 1057 53.73 8.12 19.14
C GLU A 1057 52.82 6.96 18.74
N GLN A 1058 52.60 5.99 19.63
CA GLN A 1058 51.60 4.95 19.43
C GLN A 1058 50.19 5.54 19.25
N VAL A 1059 49.84 6.59 19.99
CA VAL A 1059 48.58 7.33 19.85
C VAL A 1059 48.50 8.05 18.49
N LYS A 1060 49.53 8.81 18.08
CA LYS A 1060 49.59 9.49 16.77
C LYS A 1060 49.45 8.48 15.63
N ARG A 1061 50.22 7.39 15.66
CA ARG A 1061 50.15 6.26 14.70
C ARG A 1061 48.74 5.66 14.64
N THR A 1062 48.08 5.47 15.79
CA THR A 1062 46.72 4.93 15.88
C THR A 1062 45.67 5.88 15.28
N LEU A 1063 45.78 7.19 15.54
CA LEU A 1063 44.89 8.19 14.95
C LEU A 1063 45.07 8.33 13.43
N ILE A 1064 46.31 8.29 12.94
CA ILE A 1064 46.63 8.30 11.50
C ILE A 1064 46.05 7.06 10.80
N VAL A 1065 46.18 5.88 11.42
CA VAL A 1065 45.51 4.65 10.93
C VAL A 1065 43.99 4.82 10.92
N GLY A 1066 43.39 5.38 11.96
CA GLY A 1066 41.96 5.66 12.01
C GLY A 1066 41.48 6.57 10.87
N LEU A 1067 42.19 7.67 10.60
CA LEU A 1067 41.89 8.58 9.49
C LEU A 1067 42.06 7.92 8.12
N ALA A 1068 43.09 7.09 7.93
CA ALA A 1068 43.30 6.34 6.68
C ALA A 1068 42.17 5.31 6.42
N CYS A 1069 41.71 4.61 7.46
CA CYS A 1069 40.54 3.75 7.36
C CYS A 1069 39.25 4.54 7.03
N LEU A 1070 39.17 5.81 7.41
CA LEU A 1070 38.03 6.71 7.17
C LEU A 1070 38.10 7.48 5.83
N HIS A 1071 39.02 7.11 4.93
CA HIS A 1071 39.13 7.77 3.64
C HIS A 1071 37.82 7.63 2.80
N PRO A 1072 37.34 8.70 2.14
CA PRO A 1072 36.08 8.66 1.37
C PRO A 1072 36.07 7.66 0.21
N ASP A 1073 37.09 7.69 -0.67
CA ASP A 1073 37.35 6.61 -1.64
C ASP A 1073 37.79 5.35 -0.88
N SER A 1074 37.13 4.21 -1.15
CA SER A 1074 37.40 2.93 -0.51
C SER A 1074 38.72 2.29 -0.95
N THR A 1075 39.25 2.60 -2.14
CA THR A 1075 40.49 2.00 -2.66
C THR A 1075 41.74 2.54 -1.97
N GLN A 1076 41.66 3.76 -1.44
CA GLN A 1076 42.76 4.42 -0.71
C GLN A 1076 42.81 4.00 0.77
N ARG A 1077 41.83 3.23 1.25
CA ARG A 1077 41.85 2.67 2.61
C ARG A 1077 42.88 1.54 2.67
N PRO A 1078 43.63 1.40 3.77
CA PRO A 1078 44.52 0.26 3.94
C PRO A 1078 43.75 -1.06 3.99
N LYS A 1079 44.28 -2.09 3.33
CA LYS A 1079 43.88 -3.47 3.66
C LYS A 1079 44.17 -3.74 5.13
N ILE A 1080 43.28 -4.49 5.78
CA ILE A 1080 43.35 -4.72 7.23
C ILE A 1080 44.66 -5.40 7.67
N ARG A 1081 45.32 -6.18 6.80
CA ARG A 1081 46.69 -6.68 7.05
C ARG A 1081 47.73 -5.56 7.31
N LYS A 1082 47.67 -4.44 6.59
CA LYS A 1082 48.58 -3.29 6.80
C LYS A 1082 48.26 -2.54 8.10
N VAL A 1083 46.99 -2.45 8.48
CA VAL A 1083 46.56 -1.93 9.79
C VAL A 1083 47.18 -2.76 10.93
N VAL A 1084 47.06 -4.09 10.85
CA VAL A 1084 47.65 -5.01 11.84
C VAL A 1084 49.19 -4.90 11.85
N GLN A 1085 49.84 -4.73 10.70
CA GLN A 1085 51.29 -4.50 10.64
C GLN A 1085 51.70 -3.20 11.36
N ILE A 1086 51.02 -2.07 11.13
CA ILE A 1086 51.34 -0.79 11.79
C ILE A 1086 51.15 -0.86 13.31
N PHE A 1087 50.17 -1.62 13.80
CA PHE A 1087 49.93 -1.81 15.23
C PHE A 1087 50.93 -2.77 15.90
N LEU A 1088 51.43 -3.79 15.18
CA LEU A 1088 52.38 -4.76 15.73
C LEU A 1088 53.86 -4.37 15.54
N ASN A 1089 54.16 -3.45 14.61
CA ASN A 1089 55.51 -3.00 14.30
C ASN A 1089 55.61 -1.45 14.42
N PRO A 1090 56.26 -0.91 15.47
CA PRO A 1090 56.49 0.53 15.61
C PRO A 1090 57.32 1.15 14.48
N ASP A 1091 58.23 0.39 13.87
CA ASP A 1091 59.08 0.86 12.77
C ASP A 1091 58.38 0.82 11.40
N GLU A 1092 57.13 0.33 11.34
CA GLU A 1092 56.37 0.23 10.09
C GLU A 1092 56.03 1.63 9.55
N PRO A 1093 56.30 1.92 8.26
CA PRO A 1093 55.96 3.22 7.68
C PRO A 1093 54.44 3.41 7.63
N LEU A 1094 54.03 4.61 8.04
CA LEU A 1094 52.66 5.11 7.98
C LEU A 1094 52.20 5.38 6.55
N MET A 1095 50.94 5.78 6.41
CA MET A 1095 50.32 6.17 5.14
C MET A 1095 50.34 7.69 5.01
N ASP A 1096 50.67 8.19 3.81
CA ASP A 1096 50.59 9.61 3.50
C ASP A 1096 49.11 10.04 3.43
N LEU A 1097 48.70 10.96 4.32
CA LEU A 1097 47.34 11.50 4.35
C LEU A 1097 47.33 12.97 3.91
N PRO A 1098 46.27 13.41 3.21
CA PRO A 1098 46.12 14.82 2.84
C PRO A 1098 45.82 15.69 4.08
N GLU A 1099 46.45 16.86 4.14
CA GLU A 1099 46.34 17.84 5.24
C GLU A 1099 44.90 18.30 5.52
N SER A 1100 44.01 18.21 4.51
CA SER A 1100 42.57 18.47 4.66
C SER A 1100 41.75 17.29 4.16
N ARG A 1101 40.57 17.08 4.77
CA ARG A 1101 39.69 15.96 4.44
C ARG A 1101 39.24 16.04 2.97
N PRO A 1102 39.39 14.98 2.17
CA PRO A 1102 38.91 14.98 0.78
C PRO A 1102 37.40 15.19 0.70
N SER A 1103 36.97 16.26 0.05
CA SER A 1103 35.54 16.62 -0.09
C SER A 1103 34.76 15.78 -1.09
N ALA A 1104 35.40 14.80 -1.74
CA ALA A 1104 34.83 13.98 -2.80
C ALA A 1104 35.06 12.49 -2.52
N VAL A 1105 33.99 11.70 -2.66
CA VAL A 1105 34.09 10.25 -2.85
C VAL A 1105 34.52 10.03 -4.30
N TYR A 1106 35.79 9.71 -4.51
CA TYR A 1106 36.23 9.12 -5.77
C TYR A 1106 35.97 7.60 -5.71
N ILE A 1107 35.82 7.00 -6.89
CA ILE A 1107 35.88 5.56 -7.09
C ILE A 1107 36.92 5.34 -8.19
N THR A 1108 37.88 4.46 -7.95
CA THR A 1108 39.04 4.27 -8.84
C THR A 1108 39.18 2.81 -9.26
N VAL A 1109 38.94 2.52 -10.55
CA VAL A 1109 39.00 1.16 -11.09
C VAL A 1109 40.43 0.82 -11.53
N SER A 1110 41.14 0.02 -10.72
CA SER A 1110 42.52 -0.39 -11.00
C SER A 1110 42.61 -1.67 -11.86
N SER A 1111 42.99 -1.53 -13.13
CA SER A 1111 43.16 -2.66 -14.05
C SER A 1111 44.53 -3.35 -13.92
N SER A 1112 44.63 -4.38 -13.08
CA SER A 1112 45.87 -5.15 -12.86
C SER A 1112 46.15 -6.17 -13.97
N GLY A 1113 46.52 -5.70 -15.17
CA GLY A 1113 46.95 -6.54 -16.29
C GLY A 1113 48.39 -7.05 -16.13
N SER A 1114 48.57 -8.37 -15.99
CA SER A 1114 49.90 -8.99 -15.84
C SER A 1114 50.62 -9.20 -17.18
N THR A 1115 51.56 -8.32 -17.51
CA THR A 1115 52.35 -8.39 -18.77
C THR A 1115 53.37 -9.53 -18.75
N THR A 1116 52.94 -10.75 -19.09
CA THR A 1116 53.85 -11.89 -19.28
C THR A 1116 54.53 -11.80 -20.66
N THR A 1117 55.79 -11.39 -20.71
CA THR A 1117 56.56 -11.31 -21.96
C THR A 1117 57.04 -12.69 -22.44
N THR A 1118 56.67 -13.08 -23.67
CA THR A 1118 57.24 -14.25 -24.36
C THR A 1118 57.82 -13.86 -25.71
N ASN A 1119 59.10 -14.16 -25.94
CA ASN A 1119 59.79 -13.90 -27.21
C ASN A 1119 59.40 -14.91 -28.30
N ILE A 1120 59.05 -14.42 -29.50
CA ILE A 1120 59.11 -15.19 -30.76
C ILE A 1120 59.73 -14.28 -31.84
N GLU A 1121 60.51 -14.87 -32.74
CA GLU A 1121 61.46 -14.18 -33.61
C GLU A 1121 60.88 -13.58 -34.91
N SER A 1122 61.71 -12.73 -35.53
CA SER A 1122 61.43 -11.90 -36.71
C SER A 1122 61.14 -12.63 -38.03
N LYS A 1123 60.55 -11.90 -38.99
CA LYS A 1123 60.91 -12.02 -40.42
C LYS A 1123 60.71 -10.73 -41.24
N SER A 1124 61.84 -10.13 -41.64
CA SER A 1124 62.11 -9.34 -42.87
C SER A 1124 61.13 -8.25 -43.36
N ALA A 1125 61.64 -7.01 -43.46
CA ALA A 1125 61.09 -5.89 -44.26
C ALA A 1125 61.45 -6.00 -45.77
N PRO A 1126 61.05 -5.04 -46.65
CA PRO A 1126 61.65 -3.70 -46.75
C PRO A 1126 60.60 -2.56 -46.73
N GLN A 1127 60.81 -1.38 -46.13
CA GLN A 1127 61.85 -0.33 -46.26
C GLN A 1127 61.67 0.70 -47.41
N LEU A 1128 61.27 1.91 -47.00
CA LEU A 1128 61.74 3.24 -47.44
C LEU A 1128 61.30 3.80 -48.83
N PRO A 1129 61.42 5.13 -49.08
CA PRO A 1129 62.05 6.18 -48.25
C PRO A 1129 61.14 7.36 -47.80
N SER A 1130 61.72 8.20 -46.94
CA SER A 1130 61.25 9.51 -46.50
C SER A 1130 61.42 10.62 -47.55
N LEU A 1131 60.64 11.70 -47.41
CA LEU A 1131 60.99 13.16 -47.47
C LEU A 1131 59.64 13.93 -47.46
N ASP A 1132 59.50 15.22 -47.14
CA ASP A 1132 60.18 16.19 -46.24
C ASP A 1132 59.29 17.46 -46.20
N SER A 1133 59.72 18.53 -45.54
CA SER A 1133 58.94 19.73 -45.23
C SER A 1133 58.54 20.64 -46.42
N SER A 1134 57.28 21.08 -46.38
CA SER A 1134 56.87 22.45 -46.65
C SER A 1134 55.77 22.81 -45.64
N LYS A 1135 55.88 23.87 -44.83
CA LYS A 1135 55.84 25.31 -45.21
C LYS A 1135 54.58 25.69 -45.99
N ALA A 1136 53.84 26.73 -45.62
CA ALA A 1136 53.85 27.55 -44.39
C ALA A 1136 52.53 28.34 -44.31
N ASP A 1137 52.39 29.19 -43.29
CA ASP A 1137 51.89 30.59 -43.34
C ASP A 1137 50.78 30.99 -44.36
N ASP A 1138 49.74 31.77 -44.03
CA ASP A 1138 49.18 32.21 -42.74
C ASP A 1138 47.87 33.01 -42.99
N VAL A 1139 47.05 33.23 -41.94
CA VAL A 1139 46.32 34.49 -41.64
C VAL A 1139 45.24 35.11 -42.59
N VAL A 1140 44.14 35.57 -41.93
CA VAL A 1140 42.98 36.45 -42.30
C VAL A 1140 41.76 36.02 -43.17
N LEU A 1141 40.59 36.53 -42.73
CA LEU A 1141 39.30 36.85 -43.41
C LEU A 1141 38.35 35.68 -43.82
N GLN A 1142 37.01 35.83 -43.84
CA GLN A 1142 36.08 36.79 -43.18
C GLN A 1142 34.60 36.33 -43.37
N CYS A 1143 33.73 36.61 -42.37
CA CYS A 1143 32.25 36.63 -42.42
C CYS A 1143 31.42 35.33 -42.61
N ASP A 1144 30.30 35.34 -41.87
CA ASP A 1144 28.95 34.78 -42.10
C ASP A 1144 28.85 33.30 -42.60
N PHE A 1145 28.29 32.36 -41.82
CA PHE A 1145 26.91 32.35 -41.28
C PHE A 1145 26.72 31.49 -40.02
#